data_AF-A0AA88MU26-F1
#
_entry.id   AF-A0AA88MU26-F1
#
_cell.length_a   1.000
_cell.length_b   1.000
_cell.length_c   1.000
_cell.angle_alpha   90.00
_cell.angle_beta   90.00
_cell.angle_gamma   90.00
#
_symmetry.space_group_name_H-M   'P 1'
#
loop_
_entity.id
_entity.type
_entity.pdbx_description
1 polymer ?
#
loop_
_entity_poly.entity_id
_entity_poly.type
_entity_poly.pdbx_seq_one_letter_code
_entity_poly.pdbx_strand_id
1 'polypeptide(L)'
;MSAQIISGKEVSGQVRERLKKEVEEMKAQDPNFRPGLVVLQVGNRDDSNLYISMKLKAAAEIGINATHTRLPQTATEEEVLQRITEVNENSSVHGLIVQLPLDSIHRIDTEKVTNAVAPEKDVDGLTSINAGKLARGDLGDCFIPCTPNGCMELIKQTGVTVAGKRAVVVGRSKIVGAPMHDLLLWNHATVTTCHSKTVDLAAEVGKADILVTGIGKAEMVKGEWVKKGAVVIDCGINHVPDSTKPSGKRVVGDVHFATAKEQAAFITPVPGGVGPMTVAMLMQNTILSAKRFLQAHEPGKWNMSYTKLNLQRPVPSDIVISRSGIPKPIDRLAREIGLLSDEVELYGKTKAKVQLETINRLKSQADGKYVVVTGITPTPLGEGKSTTTIGLVQALGAHLKRNVFACVRQPSQGPTFGIKGGAAGGGYSQVIPMEEFNLHLTGDIHAITAANNLVAAAIDARMFHEATQSDKALFNRLAPLNGGQRTFSPVQINRLKKLGIEKTDPSALTEEEITRFARLDIDPESITWQRVLDTNDRFLRKITIGQSPTEKGYTRTAQFDITVASEIMAVLALTSSVEDMRQRLAKMVVATSRSGEPITTEDLGVCGALTVLMRDAIKPNLMQTLEGNPVFVHAGPFANIAHGNSSILADKIALKLVGPEGFVVTEAGFGADIGMEKFFNIKCRYSGLRPHVVVLVATVRALKMHGGGPTVTAGMPLPKDYIEENLELVEKGCSNLRKQIENAKHFGVPVVVAVNAFKTDTDAELHLICELAKQAGAFDAVCCTHWADGGAGATELGKAVQKAAEEPSNFSFLYDTELPIVDKIRIIAQKIYGADDVELLPEAQRKVELYTKQGFGNLPICMAKTHLSLSHEAEKKGVPTCFVLPIRDIRASVGAGFLYPLVGTMPTIPGLSTRPCFYDIDLDPVTGEVIGLF
;
A
#
# COMPACT_ATOMS: atom_id res chain seq x y z
N MET A 1 -12.79 -49.54 44.63
CA MET A 1 -13.22 -48.12 44.53
C MET A 1 -13.67 -47.91 43.10
N SER A 2 -14.84 -47.30 42.89
CA SER A 2 -15.35 -47.00 41.54
C SER A 2 -14.49 -45.90 40.91
N ALA A 3 -14.21 -45.97 39.60
CA ALA A 3 -13.41 -44.97 38.91
C ALA A 3 -13.99 -43.55 39.04
N GLN A 4 -13.11 -42.56 39.21
CA GLN A 4 -13.49 -41.15 39.11
C GLN A 4 -13.76 -40.80 37.65
N ILE A 5 -14.92 -40.18 37.39
CA ILE A 5 -15.30 -39.79 36.03
C ILE A 5 -14.59 -38.48 35.67
N ILE A 6 -13.84 -38.47 34.56
CA ILE A 6 -13.23 -37.26 34.03
C ILE A 6 -14.23 -36.58 33.07
N SER A 7 -14.93 -35.58 33.56
CA SER A 7 -15.95 -34.84 32.80
C SER A 7 -15.29 -33.85 31.83
N GLY A 8 -15.17 -34.21 30.56
CA GLY A 8 -14.61 -33.29 29.57
C GLY A 8 -15.52 -32.09 29.29
N LYS A 9 -16.82 -32.17 29.60
CA LYS A 9 -17.73 -31.01 29.60
C LYS A 9 -17.31 -29.96 30.65
N GLU A 10 -16.90 -30.37 31.84
CA GLU A 10 -16.42 -29.46 32.89
C GLU A 10 -15.05 -28.88 32.54
N VAL A 11 -14.10 -29.73 32.16
CA VAL A 11 -12.74 -29.31 31.79
C VAL A 11 -12.76 -28.36 30.58
N SER A 12 -13.58 -28.64 29.56
CA SER A 12 -13.76 -27.73 28.42
C SER A 12 -14.40 -26.39 28.82
N GLY A 13 -15.24 -26.36 29.86
CA GLY A 13 -15.73 -25.11 30.45
C GLY A 13 -14.60 -24.26 31.03
N GLN A 14 -13.72 -24.87 31.82
CA GLN A 14 -12.55 -24.19 32.40
C GLN A 14 -11.59 -23.66 31.34
N VAL A 15 -11.31 -24.47 30.30
CA VAL A 15 -10.48 -24.05 29.16
C VAL A 15 -11.11 -22.85 28.46
N ARG A 16 -12.41 -22.89 28.14
CA ARG A 16 -13.09 -21.78 27.47
C ARG A 16 -13.07 -20.49 28.28
N GLU A 17 -13.23 -20.57 29.60
CA GLU A 17 -13.15 -19.39 30.48
C GLU A 17 -11.74 -18.77 30.47
N ARG A 18 -10.69 -19.59 30.49
CA ARG A 18 -9.31 -19.11 30.32
C ARG A 18 -9.12 -18.43 28.96
N LEU A 19 -9.58 -19.09 27.89
CA LEU A 19 -9.46 -18.57 26.52
C LEU A 19 -10.21 -17.25 26.33
N LYS A 20 -11.37 -17.08 26.98
CA LYS A 20 -12.14 -15.84 26.93
C LYS A 20 -11.34 -14.65 27.46
N LYS A 21 -10.64 -14.84 28.59
CA LYS A 21 -9.73 -13.82 29.16
C LYS A 21 -8.59 -13.47 28.20
N GLU A 22 -8.00 -14.48 27.55
CA GLU A 22 -6.95 -14.25 26.55
C GLU A 22 -7.45 -13.43 25.34
N VAL A 23 -8.70 -13.60 24.92
CA VAL A 23 -9.30 -12.77 23.85
C VAL A 23 -9.59 -11.34 24.34
N GLU A 24 -10.01 -11.17 25.59
CA GLU A 24 -10.18 -9.85 26.20
C GLU A 24 -8.85 -9.09 26.29
N GLU A 25 -7.75 -9.77 26.63
CA GLU A 25 -6.39 -9.21 26.61
C GLU A 25 -5.97 -8.75 25.21
N MET A 26 -6.24 -9.54 24.16
CA MET A 26 -5.94 -9.12 22.78
C MET A 26 -6.73 -7.89 22.36
N LYS A 27 -8.02 -7.81 22.72
CA LYS A 27 -8.85 -6.62 22.44
C LYS A 27 -8.38 -5.38 23.19
N ALA A 28 -7.76 -5.56 24.35
CA ALA A 28 -7.14 -4.44 25.08
C ALA A 28 -5.88 -3.93 24.37
N GLN A 29 -5.14 -4.81 23.68
CA GLN A 29 -3.97 -4.44 22.86
C GLN A 29 -4.38 -3.76 21.54
N ASP A 30 -5.35 -4.33 20.83
CA ASP A 30 -5.95 -3.75 19.62
C ASP A 30 -7.49 -3.91 19.66
N PRO A 31 -8.24 -2.82 19.89
CA PRO A 31 -9.71 -2.85 19.95
C PRO A 31 -10.39 -3.36 18.67
N ASN A 32 -9.71 -3.28 17.52
CA ASN A 32 -10.24 -3.74 16.23
C ASN A 32 -9.90 -5.20 15.94
N PHE A 33 -8.99 -5.80 16.70
CA PHE A 33 -8.56 -7.17 16.48
C PHE A 33 -9.52 -8.18 17.12
N ARG A 34 -9.85 -9.24 16.37
CA ARG A 34 -10.59 -10.40 16.87
C ARG A 34 -10.07 -11.67 16.22
N PRO A 35 -9.85 -12.76 16.97
CA PRO A 35 -9.51 -14.04 16.36
C PRO A 35 -10.64 -14.50 15.42
N GLY A 36 -10.36 -14.63 14.13
CA GLY A 36 -11.25 -15.28 13.17
C GLY A 36 -11.04 -16.79 13.00
N LEU A 37 -12.14 -17.54 12.86
CA LEU A 37 -12.17 -18.97 12.54
C LEU A 37 -13.11 -19.22 11.35
N VAL A 38 -12.68 -19.97 10.35
CA VAL A 38 -13.55 -20.46 9.27
C VAL A 38 -13.76 -21.96 9.41
N VAL A 39 -15.02 -22.38 9.39
CA VAL A 39 -15.42 -23.78 9.29
C VAL A 39 -15.93 -24.03 7.86
N LEU A 40 -15.17 -24.79 7.07
CA LEU A 40 -15.51 -25.14 5.69
C LEU A 40 -16.22 -26.50 5.64
N GLN A 41 -17.45 -26.52 5.13
CA GLN A 41 -18.26 -27.72 4.95
C GLN A 41 -18.55 -27.93 3.45
N VAL A 42 -18.44 -29.17 2.99
CA VAL A 42 -18.98 -29.59 1.69
C VAL A 42 -20.21 -30.46 1.95
N GLY A 43 -21.32 -30.13 1.29
CA GLY A 43 -22.60 -30.82 1.45
C GLY A 43 -23.37 -30.45 2.72
N ASN A 44 -24.23 -31.36 3.20
CA ASN A 44 -25.19 -31.03 4.27
C ASN A 44 -25.50 -32.20 5.23
N ARG A 45 -24.51 -33.04 5.56
CA ARG A 45 -24.73 -34.14 6.52
C ARG A 45 -25.13 -33.63 7.91
N ASP A 46 -26.12 -34.28 8.51
CA ASP A 46 -26.68 -33.93 9.82
C ASP A 46 -25.69 -34.07 10.98
N ASP A 47 -24.84 -35.10 10.95
CA ASP A 47 -23.79 -35.33 11.96
C ASP A 47 -22.76 -34.20 11.98
N SER A 48 -22.34 -33.74 10.80
CA SER A 48 -21.47 -32.57 10.64
C SER A 48 -22.14 -31.28 11.13
N ASN A 49 -23.42 -31.06 10.81
CA ASN A 49 -24.16 -29.84 11.18
C ASN A 49 -24.24 -29.63 12.70
N LEU A 50 -24.46 -30.70 13.48
CA LEU A 50 -24.45 -30.62 14.94
C LEU A 50 -23.08 -30.17 15.48
N TYR A 51 -22.00 -30.76 14.95
CA TYR A 51 -20.64 -30.47 15.39
C TYR A 51 -20.20 -29.05 15.02
N ILE A 52 -20.57 -28.58 13.82
CA ILE A 52 -20.35 -27.19 13.38
C ILE A 52 -21.07 -26.22 14.33
N SER A 53 -22.34 -26.50 14.66
CA SER A 53 -23.13 -25.66 15.57
C SER A 53 -22.48 -25.53 16.95
N MET A 54 -21.89 -26.61 17.47
CA MET A 54 -21.14 -26.59 18.73
C MET A 54 -19.88 -25.72 18.64
N LYS A 55 -19.12 -25.80 17.52
CA LYS A 55 -17.93 -24.96 17.28
C LYS A 55 -18.28 -23.48 17.24
N LEU A 56 -19.31 -23.11 16.47
CA LEU A 56 -19.77 -21.73 16.34
C LEU A 56 -20.23 -21.16 17.69
N LYS A 57 -20.99 -21.95 18.47
CA LYS A 57 -21.43 -21.54 19.81
C LYS A 57 -20.24 -21.32 20.75
N ALA A 58 -19.29 -22.25 20.79
CA ALA A 58 -18.09 -22.11 21.62
C ALA A 58 -17.25 -20.89 21.21
N ALA A 59 -17.07 -20.65 19.91
CA ALA A 59 -16.37 -19.47 19.41
C ALA A 59 -17.05 -18.16 19.86
N ALA A 60 -18.38 -18.07 19.72
CA ALA A 60 -19.14 -16.90 20.15
C ALA A 60 -19.03 -16.64 21.66
N GLU A 61 -19.09 -17.69 22.49
CA GLU A 61 -18.94 -17.60 23.95
C GLU A 61 -17.57 -17.03 24.37
N ILE A 62 -16.51 -17.38 23.63
CA ILE A 62 -15.13 -16.95 23.90
C ILE A 62 -14.83 -15.57 23.26
N GLY A 63 -15.62 -15.15 22.27
CA GLY A 63 -15.44 -13.89 21.54
C GLY A 63 -14.61 -14.01 20.25
N ILE A 64 -14.48 -15.22 19.70
CA ILE A 64 -13.90 -15.53 18.39
C ILE A 64 -14.94 -15.24 17.30
N ASN A 65 -14.54 -14.57 16.23
CA ASN A 65 -15.38 -14.36 15.05
C ASN A 65 -15.37 -15.61 14.16
N ALA A 66 -16.32 -16.52 14.38
CA ALA A 66 -16.41 -17.76 13.60
C ALA A 66 -17.42 -17.65 12.45
N THR A 67 -17.00 -18.01 11.24
CA THR A 67 -17.85 -18.07 10.05
C THR A 67 -17.99 -19.50 9.55
N HIS A 68 -19.17 -19.84 9.05
CA HIS A 68 -19.46 -21.13 8.44
C HIS A 68 -19.57 -20.95 6.92
N THR A 69 -18.63 -21.55 6.20
CA THR A 69 -18.64 -21.60 4.74
C THR A 69 -19.17 -22.94 4.30
N ARG A 70 -20.36 -22.96 3.69
CA ARG A 70 -20.97 -24.17 3.15
C ARG A 70 -20.89 -24.17 1.62
N LEU A 71 -20.22 -25.16 1.06
CA LEU A 71 -20.21 -25.47 -0.38
C LEU A 71 -21.27 -26.53 -0.69
N PRO A 72 -21.93 -26.46 -1.86
CA PRO A 72 -22.95 -27.43 -2.23
C PRO A 72 -22.35 -28.83 -2.44
N GLN A 73 -23.19 -29.87 -2.43
CA GLN A 73 -22.76 -31.24 -2.73
C GLN A 73 -22.20 -31.39 -4.17
N THR A 74 -22.51 -30.45 -5.06
CA THR A 74 -22.01 -30.38 -6.44
C THR A 74 -20.63 -29.72 -6.55
N ALA A 75 -20.04 -29.27 -5.43
CA ALA A 75 -18.73 -28.63 -5.47
C ALA A 75 -17.65 -29.62 -5.93
N THR A 76 -16.84 -29.16 -6.88
CA THR A 76 -15.66 -29.84 -7.41
C THR A 76 -14.47 -29.69 -6.45
N GLU A 77 -13.45 -30.53 -6.61
CA GLU A 77 -12.20 -30.40 -5.84
C GLU A 77 -11.54 -29.03 -6.05
N GLU A 78 -11.58 -28.49 -7.26
CA GLU A 78 -11.00 -27.19 -7.60
C GLU A 78 -11.71 -26.04 -6.87
N GLU A 79 -13.05 -26.04 -6.82
CA GLU A 79 -13.81 -25.03 -6.08
C GLU A 79 -13.54 -25.08 -4.56
N VAL A 80 -13.36 -26.30 -4.01
CA VAL A 80 -12.97 -26.47 -2.60
C VAL A 80 -11.58 -25.91 -2.35
N LEU A 81 -10.61 -26.22 -3.21
CA LEU A 81 -9.24 -25.72 -3.10
C LEU A 81 -9.18 -24.20 -3.25
N GLN A 82 -9.92 -23.63 -4.21
CA GLN A 82 -10.01 -22.18 -4.40
C GLN A 82 -10.54 -21.49 -3.14
N ARG A 83 -11.61 -22.03 -2.53
CA ARG A 83 -12.13 -21.48 -1.28
C ARG A 83 -11.13 -21.59 -0.12
N ILE A 84 -10.34 -22.65 -0.06
CA ILE A 84 -9.26 -22.77 0.95
C ILE A 84 -8.19 -21.70 0.72
N THR A 85 -7.78 -21.46 -0.53
CA THR A 85 -6.84 -20.39 -0.88
C THR A 85 -7.36 -19.01 -0.46
N GLU A 86 -8.61 -18.68 -0.79
CA GLU A 86 -9.25 -17.42 -0.38
C GLU A 86 -9.22 -17.21 1.15
N VAL A 87 -9.45 -18.29 1.91
CA VAL A 87 -9.41 -18.24 3.38
C VAL A 87 -7.97 -18.16 3.92
N ASN A 88 -7.02 -18.83 3.27
CA ASN A 88 -5.61 -18.75 3.61
C ASN A 88 -5.06 -17.33 3.41
N GLU A 89 -5.52 -16.62 2.38
CA GLU A 89 -5.07 -15.26 2.07
C GLU A 89 -5.75 -14.19 2.95
N ASN A 90 -6.92 -14.49 3.52
CA ASN A 90 -7.65 -13.56 4.38
C ASN A 90 -6.99 -13.38 5.75
N SER A 91 -6.44 -12.20 6.01
CA SER A 91 -5.70 -11.88 7.23
C SER A 91 -6.58 -11.79 8.50
N SER A 92 -7.89 -11.61 8.35
CA SER A 92 -8.83 -11.64 9.49
C SER A 92 -9.12 -13.06 10.02
N VAL A 93 -8.67 -14.09 9.29
CA VAL A 93 -8.85 -15.50 9.65
C VAL A 93 -7.53 -16.08 10.14
N HIS A 94 -7.53 -16.62 11.36
CA HIS A 94 -6.36 -17.24 11.99
C HIS A 94 -6.50 -18.76 12.09
N GLY A 95 -7.73 -19.28 11.99
CA GLY A 95 -7.99 -20.72 11.95
C GLY A 95 -8.87 -21.11 10.78
N LEU A 96 -8.50 -22.19 10.10
CA LEU A 96 -9.33 -22.87 9.11
C LEU A 96 -9.45 -24.35 9.50
N ILE A 97 -10.69 -24.83 9.52
CA ILE A 97 -10.99 -26.26 9.65
C ILE A 97 -11.84 -26.72 8.47
N VAL A 98 -11.35 -27.75 7.78
CA VAL A 98 -12.13 -28.50 6.79
C VAL A 98 -12.95 -29.56 7.52
N GLN A 99 -14.27 -29.41 7.53
CA GLN A 99 -15.16 -30.36 8.20
C GLN A 99 -15.24 -31.67 7.41
N LEU A 100 -14.70 -32.74 8.00
CA LEU A 100 -14.77 -34.08 7.45
C LEU A 100 -15.97 -34.87 8.01
N PRO A 101 -16.52 -35.85 7.25
CA PRO A 101 -16.17 -36.19 5.88
C PRO A 101 -16.71 -35.17 4.85
N LEU A 102 -16.07 -35.10 3.69
CA LEU A 102 -16.53 -34.27 2.56
C LEU A 102 -17.74 -34.95 1.89
N ASP A 103 -18.90 -34.31 1.94
CA ASP A 103 -20.15 -34.81 1.36
C ASP A 103 -20.36 -34.22 -0.03
N SER A 104 -19.68 -34.79 -1.04
CA SER A 104 -19.78 -34.38 -2.44
C SER A 104 -20.19 -35.54 -3.33
N ILE A 105 -20.92 -35.22 -4.40
CA ILE A 105 -21.20 -36.18 -5.49
C ILE A 105 -19.96 -36.43 -6.35
N HIS A 106 -18.99 -35.51 -6.33
CA HIS A 106 -17.71 -35.67 -6.99
C HIS A 106 -16.71 -36.34 -6.06
N ARG A 107 -15.82 -37.15 -6.61
CA ARG A 107 -14.69 -37.69 -5.85
C ARG A 107 -13.72 -36.54 -5.55
N ILE A 108 -13.52 -36.26 -4.26
CA ILE A 108 -12.57 -35.26 -3.77
C ILE A 108 -11.48 -35.96 -2.96
N ASP A 109 -10.22 -35.66 -3.25
CA ASP A 109 -9.10 -36.13 -2.45
C ASP A 109 -9.04 -35.37 -1.12
N THR A 110 -9.44 -36.05 -0.06
CA THR A 110 -9.46 -35.48 1.30
C THR A 110 -8.06 -35.09 1.78
N GLU A 111 -7.02 -35.82 1.39
CA GLU A 111 -5.64 -35.53 1.80
C GLU A 111 -5.12 -34.30 1.09
N LYS A 112 -5.39 -34.16 -0.21
CA LYS A 112 -5.06 -32.95 -0.97
C LYS A 112 -5.75 -31.71 -0.39
N VAL A 113 -7.05 -31.81 -0.11
CA VAL A 113 -7.84 -30.71 0.49
C VAL A 113 -7.34 -30.34 1.89
N THR A 114 -7.07 -31.34 2.74
CA THR A 114 -6.57 -31.09 4.11
C THR A 114 -5.20 -30.41 4.08
N ASN A 115 -4.31 -30.85 3.18
CA ASN A 115 -2.97 -30.26 3.03
C ASN A 115 -2.94 -28.90 2.33
N ALA A 116 -4.06 -28.45 1.75
CA ALA A 116 -4.17 -27.12 1.15
C ALA A 116 -4.36 -26.02 2.21
N VAL A 117 -4.74 -26.37 3.45
CA VAL A 117 -4.82 -25.42 4.57
C VAL A 117 -3.42 -24.93 4.90
N ALA A 118 -3.24 -23.61 5.01
CA ALA A 118 -1.96 -23.03 5.41
C ALA A 118 -1.54 -23.56 6.79
N PRO A 119 -0.29 -24.04 6.99
CA PRO A 119 0.14 -24.65 8.25
C PRO A 119 -0.06 -23.75 9.48
N GLU A 120 0.09 -22.45 9.30
CA GLU A 120 -0.14 -21.42 10.32
C GLU A 120 -1.63 -21.23 10.68
N LYS A 121 -2.56 -21.65 9.83
CA LYS A 121 -4.02 -21.62 10.06
C LYS A 121 -4.64 -23.00 10.31
N ASP A 122 -3.85 -24.07 10.26
CA ASP A 122 -4.27 -25.45 10.50
C ASP A 122 -4.51 -25.71 12.00
N VAL A 123 -5.61 -25.12 12.49
CA VAL A 123 -6.00 -25.20 13.90
C VAL A 123 -6.50 -26.58 14.32
N ASP A 124 -6.73 -27.49 13.37
CA ASP A 124 -7.04 -28.89 13.63
C ASP A 124 -5.79 -29.78 13.68
N GLY A 125 -4.64 -29.27 13.26
CA GLY A 125 -3.33 -29.94 13.29
C GLY A 125 -3.19 -31.10 12.30
N LEU A 126 -4.00 -31.14 11.24
CA LEU A 126 -4.12 -32.32 10.36
C LEU A 126 -3.25 -32.24 9.09
N THR A 127 -2.64 -31.09 8.79
CA THR A 127 -1.72 -30.98 7.66
C THR A 127 -0.48 -31.84 7.87
N SER A 128 0.09 -32.32 6.77
CA SER A 128 1.36 -33.07 6.79
C SER A 128 2.50 -32.29 7.45
N ILE A 129 2.48 -30.95 7.37
CA ILE A 129 3.47 -30.08 8.01
C ILE A 129 3.31 -30.13 9.53
N ASN A 130 2.13 -29.86 10.09
CA ASN A 130 1.95 -29.90 11.55
C ASN A 130 2.07 -31.33 12.12
N ALA A 131 1.55 -32.33 11.42
CA ALA A 131 1.74 -33.73 11.79
C ALA A 131 3.23 -34.13 11.78
N GLY A 132 4.00 -33.67 10.78
CA GLY A 132 5.45 -33.89 10.70
C GLY A 132 6.21 -33.21 11.83
N LYS A 133 5.84 -31.97 12.20
CA LYS A 133 6.42 -31.26 13.35
C LYS A 133 6.15 -32.01 14.66
N LEU A 134 4.92 -32.51 14.87
CA LEU A 134 4.58 -33.33 16.03
C LEU A 134 5.42 -34.61 16.09
N ALA A 135 5.50 -35.36 14.98
CA ALA A 135 6.28 -36.59 14.92
C ALA A 135 7.78 -36.37 15.22
N ARG A 136 8.32 -35.20 14.85
CA ARG A 136 9.71 -34.80 15.12
C ARG A 136 9.95 -34.24 16.53
N GLY A 137 8.90 -33.95 17.29
CA GLY A 137 9.01 -33.35 18.63
C GLY A 137 9.12 -31.83 18.64
N ASP A 138 8.84 -31.16 17.51
CA ASP A 138 8.89 -29.69 17.37
C ASP A 138 7.62 -29.02 17.97
N LEU A 139 7.27 -29.40 19.21
CA LEU A 139 6.00 -29.04 19.87
C LEU A 139 5.79 -27.53 20.06
N GLY A 140 6.88 -26.74 20.12
CA GLY A 140 6.82 -25.28 20.26
C GLY A 140 6.32 -24.54 19.01
N ASP A 141 6.46 -25.16 17.83
CA ASP A 141 6.10 -24.59 16.52
C ASP A 141 5.08 -25.48 15.78
N CYS A 142 4.31 -26.28 16.53
CA CYS A 142 3.32 -27.21 16.01
C CYS A 142 1.91 -26.83 16.49
N PHE A 143 0.89 -26.97 15.62
CA PHE A 143 -0.49 -27.07 16.08
C PHE A 143 -0.81 -28.53 16.39
N ILE A 144 -0.98 -28.82 17.67
CA ILE A 144 -1.29 -30.18 18.13
C ILE A 144 -2.73 -30.52 17.75
N PRO A 145 -3.00 -31.72 17.18
CA PRO A 145 -4.35 -32.11 16.81
C PRO A 145 -5.32 -32.07 17.99
N CYS A 146 -6.51 -31.51 17.75
CA CYS A 146 -7.44 -31.10 18.82
C CYS A 146 -7.85 -32.25 19.74
N THR A 147 -8.14 -33.42 19.18
CA THR A 147 -8.63 -34.59 19.93
C THR A 147 -7.52 -35.17 20.82
N PRO A 148 -6.33 -35.52 20.30
CA PRO A 148 -5.17 -35.90 21.11
C PRO A 148 -4.80 -34.88 22.21
N ASN A 149 -4.79 -33.59 21.89
CA ASN A 149 -4.52 -32.54 22.89
C ASN A 149 -5.58 -32.54 24.00
N GLY A 150 -6.85 -32.74 23.63
CA GLY A 150 -7.94 -32.90 24.59
C GLY A 150 -7.77 -34.13 25.47
N CYS A 151 -7.36 -35.27 24.89
CA CYS A 151 -7.07 -36.50 25.62
C CYS A 151 -5.87 -36.26 26.61
N MET A 152 -4.84 -35.47 26.24
CA MET A 152 -3.74 -35.06 27.15
C MET A 152 -4.19 -34.13 28.30
N GLU A 153 -5.00 -33.12 28.02
CA GLU A 153 -5.52 -32.22 29.07
C GLU A 153 -6.39 -32.98 30.08
N LEU A 154 -7.20 -33.95 29.62
CA LEU A 154 -7.98 -34.81 30.51
C LEU A 154 -7.09 -35.70 31.39
N ILE A 155 -5.99 -36.24 30.86
CA ILE A 155 -5.00 -36.98 31.66
C ILE A 155 -4.39 -36.07 32.73
N LYS A 156 -4.03 -34.83 32.39
CA LYS A 156 -3.46 -33.85 33.32
C LYS A 156 -4.38 -33.58 34.52
N GLN A 157 -5.70 -33.53 34.31
CA GLN A 157 -6.70 -33.32 35.36
C GLN A 157 -6.79 -34.47 36.38
N THR A 158 -6.27 -35.65 36.04
CA THR A 158 -6.20 -36.79 36.99
C THR A 158 -5.10 -36.64 38.03
N GLY A 159 -4.13 -35.74 37.80
CA GLY A 159 -2.90 -35.63 38.61
C GLY A 159 -1.89 -36.76 38.38
N VAL A 160 -2.18 -37.73 37.50
CA VAL A 160 -1.26 -38.81 37.14
C VAL A 160 -0.15 -38.28 36.23
N THR A 161 1.12 -38.45 36.64
CA THR A 161 2.28 -38.10 35.81
C THR A 161 2.41 -39.07 34.63
N VAL A 162 2.54 -38.54 33.42
CA VAL A 162 2.72 -39.32 32.18
C VAL A 162 4.13 -39.92 32.07
N ALA A 163 5.14 -39.17 32.51
CA ALA A 163 6.53 -39.59 32.45
C ALA A 163 6.78 -40.93 33.16
N GLY A 164 7.44 -41.87 32.47
CA GLY A 164 7.77 -43.20 32.97
C GLY A 164 6.59 -44.20 33.01
N LYS A 165 5.38 -43.79 32.62
CA LYS A 165 4.22 -44.69 32.52
C LYS A 165 4.21 -45.48 31.22
N ARG A 166 3.56 -46.65 31.26
CA ARG A 166 3.24 -47.40 30.04
C ARG A 166 1.91 -46.92 29.50
N ALA A 167 1.92 -46.33 28.31
CA ALA A 167 0.72 -45.88 27.63
C ALA A 167 0.38 -46.79 26.45
N VAL A 168 -0.89 -47.14 26.30
CA VAL A 168 -1.39 -47.94 25.17
C VAL A 168 -2.41 -47.13 24.40
N VAL A 169 -2.16 -46.97 23.10
CA VAL A 169 -3.05 -46.26 22.18
C VAL A 169 -3.72 -47.28 21.27
N VAL A 170 -5.03 -47.48 21.40
CA VAL A 170 -5.82 -48.42 20.60
C VAL A 170 -6.46 -47.66 19.44
N GLY A 171 -5.83 -47.74 18.27
CA GLY A 171 -6.20 -46.99 17.07
C GLY A 171 -4.97 -46.44 16.36
N ARG A 172 -4.98 -46.43 15.03
CA ARG A 172 -3.85 -45.96 14.18
C ARG A 172 -4.27 -44.90 13.15
N SER A 173 -5.37 -44.19 13.41
CA SER A 173 -5.86 -43.15 12.51
C SER A 173 -4.88 -41.97 12.47
N LYS A 174 -4.89 -41.22 11.36
CA LYS A 174 -4.16 -39.96 11.21
C LYS A 174 -4.70 -38.84 12.13
N ILE A 175 -5.92 -39.01 12.69
CA ILE A 175 -6.63 -37.99 13.47
C ILE A 175 -6.36 -38.14 14.98
N VAL A 176 -6.38 -39.37 15.49
CA VAL A 176 -6.25 -39.64 16.94
C VAL A 176 -5.09 -40.57 17.23
N GLY A 177 -5.04 -41.74 16.58
CA GLY A 177 -4.11 -42.82 16.94
C GLY A 177 -2.64 -42.42 16.86
N ALA A 178 -2.15 -42.09 15.67
CA ALA A 178 -0.74 -41.73 15.47
C ALA A 178 -0.34 -40.45 16.25
N PRO A 179 -1.11 -39.35 16.20
CA PRO A 179 -0.77 -38.16 16.99
C PRO A 179 -0.76 -38.38 18.50
N MET A 180 -1.68 -39.20 19.04
CA MET A 180 -1.69 -39.52 20.47
C MET A 180 -0.46 -40.33 20.87
N HIS A 181 0.01 -41.23 19.99
CA HIS A 181 1.27 -41.94 20.20
C HIS A 181 2.43 -40.96 20.37
N ASP A 182 2.60 -40.06 19.40
CA ASP A 182 3.70 -39.09 19.40
C ASP A 182 3.63 -38.17 20.63
N LEU A 183 2.43 -37.68 20.99
CA LEU A 183 2.28 -36.83 22.18
C LEU A 183 2.66 -37.54 23.48
N LEU A 184 2.21 -38.77 23.69
CA LEU A 184 2.57 -39.53 24.89
C LEU A 184 4.08 -39.82 24.93
N LEU A 185 4.67 -40.13 23.78
CA LEU A 185 6.09 -40.38 23.63
C LEU A 185 6.91 -39.13 24.00
N TRP A 186 6.55 -37.97 23.45
CA TRP A 186 7.20 -36.69 23.77
C TRP A 186 6.92 -36.19 25.20
N ASN A 187 5.93 -36.77 25.88
CA ASN A 187 5.69 -36.61 27.33
C ASN A 187 6.33 -37.73 28.18
N HIS A 188 7.34 -38.41 27.63
CA HIS A 188 8.18 -39.40 28.30
C HIS A 188 7.46 -40.68 28.75
N ALA A 189 6.35 -41.06 28.13
CA ALA A 189 5.75 -42.38 28.32
C ALA A 189 6.45 -43.44 27.45
N THR A 190 6.41 -44.70 27.89
CA THR A 190 6.65 -45.85 27.00
C THR A 190 5.35 -46.17 26.29
N VAL A 191 5.28 -45.95 24.97
CA VAL A 191 4.02 -46.03 24.22
C VAL A 191 3.95 -47.28 23.35
N THR A 192 2.82 -47.98 23.38
CA THR A 192 2.50 -49.09 22.47
C THR A 192 1.24 -48.76 21.67
N THR A 193 1.34 -48.76 20.35
CA THR A 193 0.20 -48.54 19.46
C THR A 193 -0.40 -49.87 19.03
N CYS A 194 -1.68 -50.06 19.33
CA CYS A 194 -2.44 -51.25 18.97
C CYS A 194 -3.52 -50.92 17.93
N HIS A 195 -3.97 -51.95 17.21
CA HIS A 195 -5.00 -51.82 16.18
C HIS A 195 -5.86 -53.09 16.12
N SER A 196 -6.92 -53.09 15.31
CA SER A 196 -7.87 -54.21 15.21
C SER A 196 -7.27 -55.54 14.78
N LYS A 197 -6.04 -55.55 14.25
CA LYS A 197 -5.28 -56.74 13.87
C LYS A 197 -4.14 -57.10 14.86
N THR A 198 -4.08 -56.46 16.03
CA THR A 198 -3.10 -56.81 17.06
C THR A 198 -3.45 -58.18 17.62
N VAL A 199 -2.50 -59.12 17.62
CA VAL A 199 -2.73 -60.55 17.88
C VAL A 199 -3.38 -60.79 19.26
N ASP A 200 -2.84 -60.16 20.31
CA ASP A 200 -3.41 -60.22 21.65
C ASP A 200 -3.65 -58.79 22.16
N LEU A 201 -4.73 -58.18 21.66
CA LEU A 201 -5.10 -56.82 22.04
C LEU A 201 -5.42 -56.71 23.54
N ALA A 202 -6.02 -57.74 24.14
CA ALA A 202 -6.38 -57.73 25.55
C ALA A 202 -5.13 -57.71 26.44
N ALA A 203 -4.11 -58.51 26.13
CA ALA A 203 -2.85 -58.50 26.88
C ALA A 203 -2.09 -57.17 26.76
N GLU A 204 -2.10 -56.51 25.60
CA GLU A 204 -1.49 -55.19 25.47
C GLU A 204 -2.26 -54.13 26.27
N VAL A 205 -3.60 -54.10 26.17
CA VAL A 205 -4.44 -53.20 26.96
C VAL A 205 -4.23 -53.39 28.47
N GLY A 206 -4.04 -54.64 28.93
CA GLY A 206 -3.77 -54.97 30.34
C GLY A 206 -2.44 -54.46 30.89
N LYS A 207 -1.51 -54.00 30.04
CA LYS A 207 -0.24 -53.40 30.46
C LYS A 207 -0.33 -51.89 30.68
N ALA A 208 -1.42 -51.24 30.24
CA ALA A 208 -1.57 -49.80 30.18
C ALA A 208 -1.76 -49.17 31.57
N ASP A 209 -0.87 -48.28 31.99
CA ASP A 209 -1.15 -47.32 33.06
C ASP A 209 -2.08 -46.20 32.55
N ILE A 210 -1.92 -45.86 31.27
CA ILE A 210 -2.73 -44.88 30.53
C ILE A 210 -3.22 -45.57 29.26
N LEU A 211 -4.54 -45.73 29.13
CA LEU A 211 -5.18 -46.32 27.97
C LEU A 211 -5.94 -45.24 27.21
N VAL A 212 -5.59 -45.02 25.95
CA VAL A 212 -6.33 -44.12 25.05
C VAL A 212 -6.91 -44.94 23.90
N THR A 213 -8.22 -44.88 23.66
CA THR A 213 -8.85 -45.61 22.55
C THR A 213 -9.56 -44.68 21.56
N GLY A 214 -9.40 -44.98 20.28
CA GLY A 214 -10.01 -44.30 19.14
C GLY A 214 -10.00 -45.23 17.93
N ILE A 215 -10.49 -46.44 18.11
CA ILE A 215 -10.54 -47.51 17.09
C ILE A 215 -11.84 -47.47 16.26
N GLY A 216 -12.87 -46.78 16.75
CA GLY A 216 -14.16 -46.63 16.05
C GLY A 216 -14.97 -47.92 16.01
N LYS A 217 -14.97 -48.67 17.10
CA LYS A 217 -15.77 -49.90 17.27
C LYS A 217 -16.45 -49.90 18.63
N ALA A 218 -17.78 -49.83 18.62
CA ALA A 218 -18.61 -49.77 19.82
C ALA A 218 -18.24 -50.84 20.86
N GLU A 219 -17.89 -50.39 22.07
CA GLU A 219 -17.68 -51.22 23.26
C GLU A 219 -16.73 -52.41 23.03
N MET A 220 -15.77 -52.28 22.11
CA MET A 220 -14.79 -53.32 21.79
C MET A 220 -13.86 -53.60 22.98
N VAL A 221 -13.37 -52.56 23.66
CA VAL A 221 -12.48 -52.70 24.81
C VAL A 221 -13.33 -53.05 26.05
N LYS A 222 -13.14 -54.27 26.57
CA LYS A 222 -13.87 -54.77 27.75
C LYS A 222 -13.16 -54.37 29.05
N GLY A 223 -13.93 -54.16 30.11
CA GLY A 223 -13.39 -53.80 31.42
C GLY A 223 -12.35 -54.78 31.95
N GLU A 224 -12.53 -56.08 31.73
CA GLU A 224 -11.57 -57.13 32.13
C GLU A 224 -10.19 -57.02 31.46
N TRP A 225 -10.06 -56.28 30.35
CA TRP A 225 -8.79 -56.01 29.69
C TRP A 225 -8.04 -54.85 30.35
N VAL A 226 -8.75 -53.97 31.07
CA VAL A 226 -8.19 -52.74 31.64
C VAL A 226 -7.41 -53.05 32.90
N LYS A 227 -6.15 -52.59 32.95
CA LYS A 227 -5.32 -52.68 34.16
C LYS A 227 -5.99 -51.98 35.33
N LYS A 228 -6.03 -52.63 36.49
CA LYS A 228 -6.55 -52.04 37.72
C LYS A 228 -5.80 -50.75 38.07
N GLY A 229 -6.55 -49.66 38.25
CA GLY A 229 -6.00 -48.34 38.55
C GLY A 229 -5.54 -47.52 37.34
N ALA A 230 -5.79 -47.98 36.10
CA ALA A 230 -5.42 -47.23 34.90
C ALA A 230 -6.25 -45.93 34.72
N VAL A 231 -5.69 -44.99 33.96
CA VAL A 231 -6.42 -43.86 33.37
C VAL A 231 -6.96 -44.31 32.01
N VAL A 232 -8.27 -44.25 31.81
CA VAL A 232 -8.93 -44.67 30.56
C VAL A 232 -9.56 -43.45 29.87
N ILE A 233 -9.03 -43.11 28.70
CA ILE A 233 -9.55 -42.07 27.82
C ILE A 233 -10.18 -42.71 26.59
N ASP A 234 -11.50 -42.58 26.48
CA ASP A 234 -12.28 -43.06 25.34
C ASP A 234 -12.58 -41.90 24.39
N CYS A 235 -11.79 -41.81 23.33
CA CYS A 235 -11.93 -40.80 22.28
C CYS A 235 -12.89 -41.30 21.16
N GLY A 236 -13.47 -42.52 21.25
CA GLY A 236 -14.37 -43.13 20.25
C GLY A 236 -15.82 -42.68 20.36
N ILE A 237 -16.51 -42.53 19.21
CA ILE A 237 -17.95 -42.21 19.14
C ILE A 237 -18.64 -43.22 18.22
N ASN A 238 -19.51 -44.04 18.79
CA ASN A 238 -20.26 -45.07 18.08
C ASN A 238 -21.74 -45.00 18.46
N HIS A 239 -22.58 -45.67 17.67
CA HIS A 239 -24.01 -45.81 17.96
C HIS A 239 -24.37 -47.28 18.09
N VAL A 240 -25.12 -47.62 19.13
CA VAL A 240 -25.76 -48.93 19.27
C VAL A 240 -27.28 -48.77 19.34
N PRO A 241 -28.07 -49.73 18.82
CA PRO A 241 -29.53 -49.66 18.89
C PRO A 241 -30.01 -49.49 20.34
N ASP A 242 -30.94 -48.56 20.55
CA ASP A 242 -31.58 -48.31 21.84
C ASP A 242 -32.98 -47.75 21.60
N SER A 243 -33.99 -48.61 21.77
CA SER A 243 -35.40 -48.26 21.59
C SER A 243 -35.92 -47.27 22.63
N THR A 244 -35.17 -47.02 23.71
CA THR A 244 -35.53 -46.02 24.73
C THR A 244 -35.16 -44.59 24.34
N LYS A 245 -34.36 -44.41 23.28
CA LYS A 245 -33.98 -43.09 22.76
C LYS A 245 -34.88 -42.69 21.57
N PRO A 246 -35.27 -41.41 21.45
CA PRO A 246 -36.07 -40.93 20.30
C PRO A 246 -35.42 -41.19 18.94
N SER A 247 -34.09 -41.25 18.88
CA SER A 247 -33.30 -41.59 17.68
C SER A 247 -33.21 -43.09 17.36
N GLY A 248 -33.78 -43.96 18.21
CA GLY A 248 -33.63 -45.42 18.13
C GLY A 248 -32.21 -45.93 18.40
N LYS A 249 -31.29 -45.05 18.80
CA LYS A 249 -29.85 -45.35 18.98
C LYS A 249 -29.30 -44.57 20.17
N ARG A 250 -28.46 -45.21 20.99
CA ARG A 250 -27.65 -44.56 22.03
C ARG A 250 -26.20 -44.41 21.58
N VAL A 251 -25.57 -43.31 21.99
CA VAL A 251 -24.15 -43.05 21.74
C VAL A 251 -23.32 -43.79 22.79
N VAL A 252 -22.31 -44.55 22.34
CA VAL A 252 -21.37 -45.28 23.19
C VAL A 252 -19.95 -45.10 22.66
N GLY A 253 -18.95 -45.30 23.52
CA GLY A 253 -17.54 -45.21 23.13
C GLY A 253 -16.99 -46.53 22.60
N ASP A 254 -15.67 -46.59 22.46
CA ASP A 254 -14.97 -47.84 22.14
C ASP A 254 -14.80 -48.75 23.37
N VAL A 255 -14.93 -48.20 24.58
CA VAL A 255 -14.85 -48.92 25.86
C VAL A 255 -16.25 -49.27 26.35
N HIS A 256 -16.42 -50.50 26.83
CA HIS A 256 -17.62 -50.86 27.59
C HIS A 256 -17.60 -50.18 28.98
N PHE A 257 -18.17 -48.98 29.05
CA PHE A 257 -18.04 -48.05 30.18
C PHE A 257 -18.38 -48.67 31.54
N ALA A 258 -19.46 -49.45 31.61
CA ALA A 258 -19.95 -50.03 32.87
C ALA A 258 -18.92 -50.94 33.53
N THR A 259 -18.28 -51.84 32.76
CA THR A 259 -17.29 -52.78 33.31
C THR A 259 -15.91 -52.16 33.45
N ALA A 260 -15.52 -51.22 32.58
CA ALA A 260 -14.24 -50.53 32.69
C ALA A 260 -14.17 -49.59 33.91
N LYS A 261 -15.29 -48.99 34.30
CA LYS A 261 -15.41 -48.13 35.49
C LYS A 261 -15.11 -48.88 36.80
N GLU A 262 -15.25 -50.20 36.81
CA GLU A 262 -14.93 -51.03 38.00
C GLU A 262 -13.42 -51.28 38.15
N GLN A 263 -12.65 -51.19 37.07
CA GLN A 263 -11.21 -51.45 37.05
C GLN A 263 -10.36 -50.17 37.05
N ALA A 264 -10.77 -49.15 36.28
CA ALA A 264 -10.01 -47.93 36.11
C ALA A 264 -9.95 -47.08 37.40
N ALA A 265 -8.87 -46.30 37.58
CA ALA A 265 -8.86 -45.23 38.58
C ALA A 265 -9.64 -44.01 38.05
N PHE A 266 -9.49 -43.72 36.75
CA PHE A 266 -10.15 -42.62 36.08
C PHE A 266 -10.69 -43.06 34.72
N ILE A 267 -11.88 -42.58 34.35
CA ILE A 267 -12.50 -42.93 33.06
C ILE A 267 -13.28 -41.75 32.48
N THR A 268 -13.16 -41.50 31.17
CA THR A 268 -13.99 -40.51 30.47
C THR A 268 -15.34 -41.10 30.05
N PRO A 269 -16.46 -40.37 30.18
CA PRO A 269 -17.75 -40.82 29.70
C PRO A 269 -17.93 -40.59 28.18
N VAL A 270 -18.74 -41.42 27.53
CA VAL A 270 -19.17 -41.19 26.15
C VAL A 270 -20.70 -41.25 26.07
N PRO A 271 -21.40 -40.15 25.72
CA PRO A 271 -20.87 -38.81 25.39
C PRO A 271 -20.43 -38.00 26.63
N GLY A 272 -19.73 -36.89 26.42
CA GLY A 272 -19.39 -35.91 27.48
C GLY A 272 -17.94 -35.94 27.96
N GLY A 273 -17.14 -36.89 27.49
CA GLY A 273 -15.69 -36.97 27.70
C GLY A 273 -14.92 -36.16 26.66
N VAL A 274 -14.31 -36.83 25.69
CA VAL A 274 -13.35 -36.20 24.77
C VAL A 274 -13.96 -35.21 23.78
N GLY A 275 -15.18 -35.45 23.28
CA GLY A 275 -15.79 -34.61 22.24
C GLY A 275 -15.86 -33.10 22.57
N PRO A 276 -16.36 -32.68 23.75
CA PRO A 276 -16.29 -31.29 24.19
C PRO A 276 -14.86 -30.71 24.25
N MET A 277 -13.87 -31.54 24.59
CA MET A 277 -12.47 -31.11 24.61
C MET A 277 -11.92 -30.86 23.22
N THR A 278 -12.29 -31.67 22.22
CA THR A 278 -11.91 -31.42 20.82
C THR A 278 -12.32 -30.01 20.37
N VAL A 279 -13.55 -29.59 20.68
CA VAL A 279 -14.02 -28.23 20.36
C VAL A 279 -13.24 -27.17 21.14
N ALA A 280 -12.96 -27.39 22.42
CA ALA A 280 -12.18 -26.44 23.23
C ALA A 280 -10.73 -26.29 22.74
N MET A 281 -10.08 -27.39 22.35
CA MET A 281 -8.72 -27.38 21.81
C MET A 281 -8.65 -26.71 20.43
N LEU A 282 -9.70 -26.83 19.60
CA LEU A 282 -9.82 -26.07 18.36
C LEU A 282 -9.84 -24.55 18.61
N MET A 283 -10.59 -24.11 19.64
CA MET A 283 -10.60 -22.71 20.04
C MET A 283 -9.24 -22.27 20.58
N GLN A 284 -8.58 -23.13 21.37
CA GLN A 284 -7.23 -22.88 21.87
C GLN A 284 -6.22 -22.71 20.73
N ASN A 285 -6.25 -23.59 19.73
CA ASN A 285 -5.36 -23.49 18.57
C ASN A 285 -5.66 -22.23 17.73
N THR A 286 -6.94 -21.86 17.57
CA THR A 286 -7.33 -20.60 16.92
C THR A 286 -6.75 -19.38 17.64
N ILE A 287 -6.85 -19.36 18.97
CA ILE A 287 -6.31 -18.27 19.79
C ILE A 287 -4.78 -18.26 19.76
N LEU A 288 -4.13 -19.42 19.79
CA LEU A 288 -2.68 -19.54 19.63
C LEU A 288 -2.22 -19.00 18.27
N SER A 289 -2.94 -19.33 17.20
CA SER A 289 -2.67 -18.80 15.87
C SER A 289 -2.83 -17.27 15.82
N ALA A 290 -3.92 -16.74 16.39
CA ALA A 290 -4.14 -15.30 16.48
C ALA A 290 -3.03 -14.59 17.29
N LYS A 291 -2.55 -15.19 18.39
CA LYS A 291 -1.40 -14.67 19.15
C LYS A 291 -0.13 -14.63 18.32
N ARG A 292 0.18 -15.73 17.62
CA ARG A 292 1.34 -15.81 16.72
C ARG A 292 1.25 -14.77 15.61
N PHE A 293 0.04 -14.55 15.07
CA PHE A 293 -0.21 -13.52 14.07
C PHE A 293 0.06 -12.10 14.61
N LEU A 294 -0.47 -11.75 15.78
CA LEU A 294 -0.21 -10.45 16.42
C LEU A 294 1.28 -10.23 16.71
N GLN A 295 1.97 -11.26 17.21
CA GLN A 295 3.41 -11.18 17.48
C GLN A 295 4.24 -11.01 16.19
N ALA A 296 3.85 -11.67 15.10
CA ALA A 296 4.53 -11.55 13.82
C ALA A 296 4.29 -10.20 13.13
N HIS A 297 3.19 -9.51 13.45
CA HIS A 297 2.80 -8.22 12.87
C HIS A 297 2.78 -7.09 13.90
N GLU A 298 3.60 -7.21 14.95
CA GLU A 298 3.72 -6.18 15.97
C GLU A 298 4.18 -4.84 15.35
N PRO A 299 3.42 -3.75 15.53
CA PRO A 299 3.76 -2.43 15.01
C PRO A 299 5.21 -2.01 15.32
N GLY A 300 5.93 -1.53 14.31
CA GLY A 300 7.25 -0.92 14.48
C GLY A 300 8.46 -1.87 14.47
N LYS A 301 8.26 -3.19 14.35
CA LYS A 301 9.38 -4.15 14.26
C LYS A 301 9.44 -4.81 12.89
N TRP A 302 10.37 -4.39 12.04
CA TRP A 302 10.64 -5.07 10.78
C TRP A 302 11.82 -6.03 10.92
N ASN A 303 11.68 -7.25 10.39
CA ASN A 303 12.78 -8.20 10.28
C ASN A 303 13.26 -8.27 8.83
N MET A 304 13.94 -7.21 8.41
CA MET A 304 14.39 -7.01 7.04
C MET A 304 15.67 -7.77 6.72
N SER A 305 15.70 -8.46 5.59
CA SER A 305 16.90 -9.13 5.09
C SER A 305 17.56 -8.32 3.97
N TYR A 306 18.41 -7.34 4.28
CA TYR A 306 18.96 -6.44 3.25
C TYR A 306 19.86 -7.14 2.22
N THR A 307 19.79 -6.69 0.98
CA THR A 307 20.62 -7.17 -0.14
C THR A 307 22.00 -6.53 -0.05
N LYS A 308 23.06 -7.33 -0.24
CA LYS A 308 24.44 -6.82 -0.25
C LYS A 308 24.80 -6.28 -1.63
N LEU A 309 25.45 -5.12 -1.68
CA LEU A 309 25.98 -4.57 -2.91
C LEU A 309 27.32 -5.22 -3.28
N ASN A 310 27.53 -5.42 -4.58
CA ASN A 310 28.83 -5.76 -5.15
C ASN A 310 29.40 -4.53 -5.86
N LEU A 311 30.23 -3.77 -5.13
CA LEU A 311 30.79 -2.51 -5.62
C LEU A 311 31.90 -2.78 -6.64
N GLN A 312 31.84 -2.10 -7.78
CA GLN A 312 32.85 -2.14 -8.84
C GLN A 312 33.48 -0.77 -9.04
N ARG A 313 34.76 -0.77 -9.44
CA ARG A 313 35.54 0.44 -9.71
C ARG A 313 36.33 0.22 -11.01
N PRO A 314 36.24 1.14 -12.01
CA PRO A 314 35.35 2.31 -12.06
C PRO A 314 33.86 1.92 -11.96
N VAL A 315 33.03 2.84 -11.47
CA VAL A 315 31.58 2.60 -11.30
C VAL A 315 30.96 2.33 -12.69
N PRO A 316 30.25 1.21 -12.89
CA PRO A 316 29.60 0.89 -14.17
C PRO A 316 28.46 1.87 -14.50
N SER A 317 27.89 1.75 -15.70
CA SER A 317 26.68 2.52 -16.03
C SER A 317 25.49 2.10 -15.16
N ASP A 318 24.54 3.02 -14.97
CA ASP A 318 23.40 2.82 -14.08
C ASP A 318 22.60 1.54 -14.40
N ILE A 319 22.37 1.27 -15.69
CA ILE A 319 21.64 0.07 -16.14
C ILE A 319 22.41 -1.22 -15.85
N VAL A 320 23.74 -1.22 -15.99
CA VAL A 320 24.57 -2.38 -15.66
C VAL A 320 24.49 -2.68 -14.16
N ILE A 321 24.51 -1.64 -13.33
CA ILE A 321 24.33 -1.79 -11.88
C ILE A 321 22.93 -2.33 -11.57
N SER A 322 21.87 -1.74 -12.14
CA SER A 322 20.48 -2.20 -11.95
C SER A 322 20.31 -3.68 -12.31
N ARG A 323 20.87 -4.14 -13.44
CA ARG A 323 20.76 -5.55 -13.88
C ARG A 323 21.59 -6.51 -13.04
N SER A 324 22.69 -6.03 -12.46
CA SER A 324 23.51 -6.85 -11.56
C SER A 324 22.82 -7.12 -10.22
N GLY A 325 21.86 -6.29 -9.82
CA GLY A 325 21.07 -6.47 -8.61
C GLY A 325 19.99 -7.53 -8.78
N ILE A 326 19.96 -8.53 -7.89
CA ILE A 326 18.86 -9.50 -7.83
C ILE A 326 17.80 -8.94 -6.88
N PRO A 327 16.65 -8.43 -7.37
CA PRO A 327 15.61 -7.91 -6.51
C PRO A 327 15.03 -9.04 -5.65
N LYS A 328 14.67 -8.73 -4.41
CA LYS A 328 13.87 -9.65 -3.59
C LYS A 328 12.52 -9.86 -4.29
N PRO A 329 11.92 -11.06 -4.20
CA PRO A 329 10.51 -11.23 -4.50
C PRO A 329 9.68 -10.19 -3.74
N ILE A 330 8.82 -9.45 -4.44
CA ILE A 330 8.13 -8.30 -3.87
C ILE A 330 7.14 -8.70 -2.77
N ASP A 331 6.58 -9.91 -2.83
CA ASP A 331 5.76 -10.52 -1.79
C ASP A 331 6.55 -10.77 -0.50
N ARG A 332 7.83 -11.10 -0.61
CA ARG A 332 8.73 -11.23 0.54
C ARG A 332 9.00 -9.86 1.14
N LEU A 333 9.32 -8.86 0.32
CA LEU A 333 9.54 -7.50 0.83
C LEU A 333 8.29 -6.97 1.53
N ALA A 334 7.11 -7.14 0.94
CA ALA A 334 5.83 -6.77 1.54
C ALA A 334 5.65 -7.36 2.94
N ARG A 335 5.90 -8.67 3.10
CA ARG A 335 5.85 -9.33 4.41
C ARG A 335 6.89 -8.79 5.40
N GLU A 336 8.13 -8.55 4.94
CA GLU A 336 9.20 -8.02 5.79
C GLU A 336 8.89 -6.62 6.35
N ILE A 337 8.06 -5.84 5.66
CA ILE A 337 7.63 -4.48 6.07
C ILE A 337 6.24 -4.46 6.76
N GLY A 338 5.65 -5.63 7.03
CA GLY A 338 4.38 -5.76 7.75
C GLY A 338 3.11 -5.54 6.94
N LEU A 339 3.17 -5.64 5.61
CA LEU A 339 1.99 -5.74 4.75
C LEU A 339 1.44 -7.17 4.78
N LEU A 340 0.11 -7.27 4.80
CA LEU A 340 -0.62 -8.54 4.77
C LEU A 340 -0.80 -9.01 3.31
N SER A 341 -0.98 -10.31 3.11
CA SER A 341 -1.09 -10.89 1.75
C SER A 341 -2.27 -10.32 0.96
N ASP A 342 -3.39 -10.05 1.62
CA ASP A 342 -4.60 -9.45 1.04
C ASP A 342 -4.50 -7.92 0.83
N GLU A 343 -3.42 -7.29 1.30
CA GLU A 343 -3.13 -5.87 1.09
C GLU A 343 -2.23 -5.62 -0.12
N VAL A 344 -1.80 -6.67 -0.83
CA VAL A 344 -0.81 -6.57 -1.91
C VAL A 344 -1.30 -7.24 -3.19
N GLU A 345 -1.33 -6.47 -4.28
CA GLU A 345 -1.66 -6.95 -5.62
C GLU A 345 -0.37 -7.05 -6.45
N LEU A 346 0.08 -8.27 -6.74
CA LEU A 346 1.36 -8.50 -7.44
C LEU A 346 1.30 -8.12 -8.93
N TYR A 347 2.30 -7.41 -9.41
CA TYR A 347 2.53 -7.09 -10.82
C TYR A 347 3.85 -7.73 -11.28
N GLY A 348 3.83 -9.05 -11.44
CA GLY A 348 5.04 -9.84 -11.60
C GLY A 348 5.74 -10.07 -10.26
N LYS A 349 7.05 -10.28 -10.26
CA LYS A 349 7.83 -10.64 -9.06
C LYS A 349 8.51 -9.46 -8.37
N THR A 350 8.55 -8.30 -9.01
CA THR A 350 9.44 -7.17 -8.68
C THR A 350 8.69 -5.92 -8.21
N LYS A 351 7.37 -5.87 -8.42
CA LYS A 351 6.51 -4.73 -8.07
C LYS A 351 5.09 -5.18 -7.72
N ALA A 352 4.40 -4.39 -6.89
CA ALA A 352 3.04 -4.67 -6.48
C ALA A 352 2.27 -3.37 -6.19
N LYS A 353 0.94 -3.39 -6.26
CA LYS A 353 0.08 -2.32 -5.74
C LYS A 353 -0.29 -2.62 -4.28
N VAL A 354 -0.37 -1.57 -3.46
CA VAL A 354 -0.76 -1.69 -2.04
C VAL A 354 -2.17 -1.13 -1.83
N GLN A 355 -3.03 -1.92 -1.20
CA GLN A 355 -4.42 -1.56 -0.91
C GLN A 355 -4.52 -0.39 0.07
N LEU A 356 -5.54 0.45 -0.10
CA LEU A 356 -5.73 1.63 0.75
C LEU A 356 -6.26 1.27 2.14
N GLU A 357 -6.89 0.10 2.26
CA GLU A 357 -7.39 -0.51 3.49
C GLU A 357 -6.28 -0.68 4.54
N THR A 358 -5.02 -0.77 4.09
CA THR A 358 -3.82 -0.75 4.95
C THR A 358 -3.82 0.44 5.91
N ILE A 359 -4.25 1.63 5.47
CA ILE A 359 -4.36 2.82 6.34
C ILE A 359 -5.37 2.60 7.46
N ASN A 360 -6.50 1.94 7.16
CA ASN A 360 -7.56 1.73 8.13
C ASN A 360 -7.10 0.77 9.24
N ARG A 361 -6.39 -0.30 8.86
CA ARG A 361 -5.78 -1.22 9.82
C ARG A 361 -4.76 -0.52 10.71
N LEU A 362 -3.88 0.30 10.13
CA LEU A 362 -2.81 0.99 10.84
C LEU A 362 -3.24 2.32 11.47
N LYS A 363 -4.54 2.63 11.53
CA LYS A 363 -5.04 3.95 11.96
C LYS A 363 -4.59 4.34 13.38
N SER A 364 -4.48 3.37 14.28
CA SER A 364 -4.04 3.55 15.68
C SER A 364 -2.52 3.69 15.83
N GLN A 365 -1.73 3.27 14.84
CA GLN A 365 -0.28 3.39 14.87
C GLN A 365 0.14 4.84 14.69
N ALA A 366 1.08 5.32 15.50
CA ALA A 366 1.64 6.67 15.33
C ALA A 366 2.47 6.75 14.03
N ASP A 367 2.43 7.93 13.40
CA ASP A 367 3.23 8.19 12.20
C ASP A 367 4.72 8.27 12.55
N GLY A 368 5.57 7.82 11.64
CA GLY A 368 7.01 8.02 11.72
C GLY A 368 7.48 9.44 11.41
N LYS A 369 8.79 9.59 11.32
CA LYS A 369 9.46 10.86 10.98
C LYS A 369 9.40 11.09 9.48
N TYR A 370 9.00 12.29 9.07
CA TYR A 370 8.80 12.66 7.67
C TYR A 370 9.91 13.58 7.18
N VAL A 371 10.70 13.11 6.21
CA VAL A 371 11.89 13.80 5.68
C VAL A 371 11.66 14.16 4.22
N VAL A 372 11.86 15.42 3.86
CA VAL A 372 11.79 15.87 2.47
C VAL A 372 13.18 16.17 1.93
N VAL A 373 13.53 15.56 0.81
CA VAL A 373 14.75 15.84 0.05
C VAL A 373 14.45 16.86 -1.03
N THR A 374 15.22 17.94 -1.06
CA THR A 374 15.18 18.99 -2.07
C THR A 374 16.60 19.35 -2.49
N GLY A 375 16.78 20.37 -3.31
CA GLY A 375 18.10 20.80 -3.76
C GLY A 375 18.24 22.31 -3.87
N ILE A 376 19.45 22.75 -4.15
CA ILE A 376 19.71 24.09 -4.64
C ILE A 376 19.00 24.33 -5.98
N THR A 377 19.04 25.57 -6.49
CA THR A 377 18.46 25.87 -7.80
C THR A 377 19.13 24.98 -8.88
N PRO A 378 18.35 24.18 -9.65
CA PRO A 378 18.93 23.27 -10.62
C PRO A 378 19.87 23.92 -11.65
N THR A 379 20.91 23.18 -11.99
CA THR A 379 21.86 23.49 -13.06
C THR A 379 21.92 22.34 -14.08
N PRO A 380 22.37 22.58 -15.33
CA PRO A 380 22.59 21.50 -16.30
C PRO A 380 23.62 20.44 -15.86
N LEU A 381 24.41 20.72 -14.82
CA LEU A 381 25.43 19.82 -14.27
C LEU A 381 24.83 18.74 -13.35
N GLY A 382 23.61 18.97 -12.84
CA GLY A 382 22.87 18.03 -12.01
C GLY A 382 23.34 17.97 -10.56
N GLU A 383 22.37 17.86 -9.63
CA GLU A 383 22.63 17.84 -8.20
C GLU A 383 22.57 16.43 -7.58
N GLY A 384 21.91 15.47 -8.24
CA GLY A 384 21.76 14.10 -7.70
C GLY A 384 20.73 13.99 -6.57
N LYS A 385 19.64 14.76 -6.62
CA LYS A 385 18.59 14.77 -5.58
C LYS A 385 17.99 13.38 -5.33
N SER A 386 17.46 12.73 -6.35
CA SER A 386 16.84 11.39 -6.20
C SER A 386 17.87 10.33 -5.81
N THR A 387 19.11 10.45 -6.26
CA THR A 387 20.23 9.60 -5.82
C THR A 387 20.45 9.73 -4.30
N THR A 388 20.32 10.94 -3.76
CA THR A 388 20.41 11.22 -2.31
C THR A 388 19.21 10.69 -1.56
N THR A 389 17.99 10.81 -2.10
CA THR A 389 16.77 10.19 -1.53
C THR A 389 16.98 8.70 -1.32
N ILE A 390 17.45 7.99 -2.35
CA ILE A 390 17.67 6.54 -2.27
C ILE A 390 18.88 6.19 -1.38
N GLY A 391 19.98 6.92 -1.51
CA GLY A 391 21.18 6.71 -0.68
C GLY A 391 20.89 6.89 0.81
N LEU A 392 20.09 7.90 1.18
CA LEU A 392 19.66 8.13 2.56
C LEU A 392 18.77 7.00 3.09
N VAL A 393 17.85 6.49 2.27
CA VAL A 393 16.97 5.37 2.65
C VAL A 393 17.79 4.10 2.85
N GLN A 394 18.74 3.83 1.95
CA GLN A 394 19.68 2.74 2.08
C GLN A 394 20.53 2.87 3.36
N ALA A 395 21.08 4.05 3.63
CA ALA A 395 21.82 4.35 4.86
C ALA A 395 20.99 4.09 6.12
N LEU A 396 19.79 4.66 6.21
CA LEU A 396 18.90 4.51 7.37
C LEU A 396 18.49 3.05 7.60
N GLY A 397 18.19 2.31 6.54
CA GLY A 397 17.70 0.93 6.67
C GLY A 397 18.82 -0.10 6.69
N ALA A 398 19.58 -0.22 5.62
CA ALA A 398 20.57 -1.29 5.46
C ALA A 398 21.77 -1.13 6.42
N HIS A 399 22.14 0.10 6.76
CA HIS A 399 23.34 0.40 7.58
C HIS A 399 23.01 0.80 9.01
N LEU A 400 21.98 1.64 9.22
CA LEU A 400 21.56 2.11 10.57
C LEU A 400 20.39 1.32 11.17
N LYS A 401 19.85 0.32 10.45
CA LYS A 401 18.82 -0.62 10.93
C LYS A 401 17.55 0.05 11.45
N ARG A 402 17.13 1.16 10.84
CA ARG A 402 15.83 1.79 11.08
C ARG A 402 14.80 1.31 10.07
N ASN A 403 13.53 1.25 10.47
CA ASN A 403 12.43 1.14 9.52
C ASN A 403 12.42 2.41 8.68
N VAL A 404 12.51 2.25 7.36
CA VAL A 404 12.56 3.39 6.45
C VAL A 404 11.91 3.06 5.13
N PHE A 405 11.20 4.05 4.58
CA PHE A 405 10.55 3.98 3.28
C PHE A 405 11.00 5.15 2.40
N ALA A 406 11.16 4.91 1.10
CA ALA A 406 11.26 5.99 0.11
C ALA A 406 9.90 6.23 -0.56
N CYS A 407 9.51 7.48 -0.76
CA CYS A 407 8.32 7.83 -1.57
C CYS A 407 8.73 8.76 -2.71
N VAL A 408 8.72 8.25 -3.93
CA VAL A 408 9.22 8.93 -5.13
C VAL A 408 8.14 9.00 -6.23
N ARG A 409 8.38 9.87 -7.20
CA ARG A 409 7.48 10.09 -8.32
C ARG A 409 7.69 9.04 -9.42
N GLN A 410 6.61 8.67 -10.08
CA GLN A 410 6.68 7.95 -11.35
C GLN A 410 7.14 8.91 -12.46
N PRO A 411 8.16 8.56 -13.26
CA PRO A 411 8.57 9.35 -14.40
C PRO A 411 7.57 9.23 -15.55
N SER A 412 7.48 10.26 -16.38
CA SER A 412 6.78 10.19 -17.67
C SER A 412 7.59 9.35 -18.65
N GLN A 413 6.90 8.61 -19.51
CA GLN A 413 7.49 7.82 -20.58
C GLN A 413 8.02 8.69 -21.73
N GLY A 414 7.42 9.86 -21.97
CA GLY A 414 7.77 10.75 -23.08
C GLY A 414 9.26 11.12 -23.14
N PRO A 415 9.87 11.61 -22.05
CA PRO A 415 11.31 11.93 -21.98
C PRO A 415 12.23 10.73 -22.23
N THR A 416 11.83 9.52 -21.86
CA THR A 416 12.62 8.29 -21.98
C THR A 416 13.04 8.03 -23.44
N PHE A 417 12.14 8.29 -24.40
CA PHE A 417 12.43 8.14 -25.83
C PHE A 417 13.00 9.41 -26.48
N GLY A 418 13.10 10.51 -25.73
CA GLY A 418 13.55 11.81 -26.22
C GLY A 418 15.03 12.09 -25.94
N ILE A 419 15.38 12.32 -24.67
CA ILE A 419 16.70 12.84 -24.25
C ILE A 419 17.53 11.80 -23.49
N LYS A 420 16.87 10.95 -22.68
CA LYS A 420 17.32 9.69 -22.04
C LYS A 420 16.34 9.37 -20.91
N GLY A 421 16.15 8.08 -20.60
CA GLY A 421 15.39 7.64 -19.42
C GLY A 421 15.98 8.18 -18.13
N GLY A 422 15.12 8.57 -17.18
CA GLY A 422 15.55 9.10 -15.88
C GLY A 422 15.92 7.97 -14.93
N ALA A 423 17.11 8.01 -14.35
CA ALA A 423 17.46 7.08 -13.29
C ALA A 423 16.61 7.38 -12.04
N ALA A 424 16.03 6.32 -11.45
CA ALA A 424 15.33 6.36 -10.18
C ALA A 424 16.34 6.48 -9.02
N GLY A 425 17.18 7.52 -9.06
CA GLY A 425 18.45 7.58 -8.35
C GLY A 425 19.64 7.60 -9.32
N GLY A 426 20.76 6.96 -8.96
CA GLY A 426 21.93 6.79 -9.83
C GLY A 426 23.07 6.04 -9.13
N GLY A 427 23.95 5.42 -9.90
CA GLY A 427 25.07 4.63 -9.37
C GLY A 427 24.57 3.48 -8.50
N TYR A 428 25.09 3.32 -7.28
CA TYR A 428 24.65 2.28 -6.34
C TYR A 428 23.45 2.68 -5.47
N SER A 429 22.85 3.84 -5.74
CA SER A 429 21.64 4.32 -5.07
C SER A 429 20.50 4.49 -6.06
N GLN A 430 19.85 3.37 -6.39
CA GLN A 430 18.77 3.28 -7.37
C GLN A 430 17.57 2.48 -6.85
N VAL A 431 16.38 2.80 -7.37
CA VAL A 431 15.21 1.91 -7.38
C VAL A 431 15.35 0.90 -8.53
N ILE A 432 15.08 -0.37 -8.26
CA ILE A 432 15.18 -1.46 -9.24
C ILE A 432 13.89 -2.27 -9.33
N PRO A 433 13.59 -2.88 -10.50
CA PRO A 433 14.31 -2.76 -11.78
C PRO A 433 14.06 -1.42 -12.50
N MET A 434 15.12 -0.82 -13.05
CA MET A 434 15.06 0.54 -13.61
C MET A 434 14.28 0.65 -14.93
N GLU A 435 14.23 -0.43 -15.73
CA GLU A 435 13.45 -0.49 -16.97
C GLU A 435 11.95 -0.45 -16.69
N GLU A 436 11.49 -1.25 -15.72
CA GLU A 436 10.09 -1.26 -15.30
C GLU A 436 9.66 0.08 -14.71
N PHE A 437 10.57 0.75 -13.99
CA PHE A 437 10.35 2.08 -13.42
C PHE A 437 10.12 3.18 -14.48
N ASN A 438 10.80 3.10 -15.62
CA ASN A 438 10.81 4.16 -16.65
C ASN A 438 9.83 3.95 -17.80
N LEU A 439 9.21 2.78 -17.89
CA LEU A 439 8.25 2.44 -18.95
C LEU A 439 6.82 2.50 -18.38
N HIS A 440 6.09 1.39 -18.42
CA HIS A 440 4.67 1.36 -18.12
C HIS A 440 4.37 1.23 -16.62
N LEU A 441 5.34 0.79 -15.82
CA LEU A 441 5.18 0.43 -14.41
C LEU A 441 3.93 -0.46 -14.20
N THR A 442 2.86 0.08 -13.64
CA THR A 442 1.57 -0.58 -13.37
C THR A 442 0.40 -0.01 -14.18
N GLY A 443 0.66 0.92 -15.10
CA GLY A 443 -0.35 1.53 -15.98
C GLY A 443 -1.04 2.79 -15.44
N ASP A 444 -0.55 3.38 -14.35
CA ASP A 444 -1.20 4.53 -13.69
C ASP A 444 -1.32 5.75 -14.64
N ILE A 445 -0.26 6.06 -15.39
CA ILE A 445 -0.27 7.15 -16.39
C ILE A 445 -1.23 6.84 -17.54
N HIS A 446 -1.42 5.57 -17.91
CA HIS A 446 -2.39 5.18 -18.93
C HIS A 446 -3.82 5.42 -18.46
N ALA A 447 -4.13 5.08 -17.21
CA ALA A 447 -5.42 5.36 -16.60
C ALA A 447 -5.73 6.87 -16.57
N ILE A 448 -4.73 7.71 -16.23
CA ILE A 448 -4.86 9.17 -16.28
C ILE A 448 -5.10 9.67 -17.71
N THR A 449 -4.37 9.12 -18.69
CA THR A 449 -4.53 9.49 -20.11
C THR A 449 -5.96 9.20 -20.57
N ALA A 450 -6.47 8.00 -20.27
CA ALA A 450 -7.83 7.59 -20.61
C ALA A 450 -8.88 8.47 -19.92
N ALA A 451 -8.73 8.72 -18.62
CA ALA A 451 -9.65 9.54 -17.84
C ALA A 451 -9.68 10.99 -18.35
N ASN A 452 -8.52 11.60 -18.59
CA ASN A 452 -8.41 12.97 -19.09
C ASN A 452 -9.06 13.12 -20.47
N ASN A 453 -8.78 12.18 -21.38
CA ASN A 453 -9.31 12.20 -22.73
C ASN A 453 -10.81 11.88 -22.79
N LEU A 454 -11.34 11.12 -21.81
CA LEU A 454 -12.78 10.96 -21.64
C LEU A 454 -13.47 12.28 -21.27
N VAL A 455 -12.88 13.10 -20.39
CA VAL A 455 -13.41 14.44 -20.09
C VAL A 455 -13.42 15.31 -21.35
N ALA A 456 -12.31 15.33 -22.10
CA ALA A 456 -12.23 16.09 -23.35
C ALA A 456 -13.30 15.65 -24.37
N ALA A 457 -13.50 14.34 -24.52
CA ALA A 457 -14.55 13.79 -25.39
C ALA A 457 -15.96 14.17 -24.90
N ALA A 458 -16.20 14.17 -23.58
CA ALA A 458 -17.48 14.53 -22.99
C ALA A 458 -17.84 16.01 -23.18
N ILE A 459 -16.85 16.91 -23.12
CA ILE A 459 -17.03 18.34 -23.44
C ILE A 459 -17.53 18.48 -24.89
N ASP A 460 -16.80 17.86 -25.83
CA ASP A 460 -17.10 17.97 -27.26
C ASP A 460 -18.47 17.35 -27.59
N ALA A 461 -18.76 16.17 -27.04
CA ALA A 461 -20.06 15.50 -27.20
C ALA A 461 -21.20 16.35 -26.62
N ARG A 462 -21.00 16.95 -25.44
CA ARG A 462 -22.00 17.80 -24.80
C ARG A 462 -22.30 19.02 -25.65
N MET A 463 -21.28 19.72 -26.12
CA MET A 463 -21.43 20.89 -27.00
C MET A 463 -22.14 20.54 -28.31
N PHE A 464 -21.74 19.43 -28.96
CA PHE A 464 -22.37 18.99 -30.21
C PHE A 464 -23.86 18.67 -30.01
N HIS A 465 -24.21 17.93 -28.96
CA HIS A 465 -25.61 17.57 -28.71
C HIS A 465 -26.46 18.76 -28.27
N GLU A 466 -25.89 19.71 -27.54
CA GLU A 466 -26.56 20.98 -27.28
C GLU A 466 -26.79 21.75 -28.60
N ALA A 467 -25.78 21.95 -29.43
CA ALA A 467 -25.92 22.73 -30.65
C ALA A 467 -26.89 22.13 -31.69
N THR A 468 -27.17 20.82 -31.63
CA THR A 468 -27.91 20.10 -32.67
C THR A 468 -29.31 19.62 -32.27
N GLN A 469 -29.74 19.83 -31.03
CA GLN A 469 -31.01 19.31 -30.51
C GLN A 469 -31.82 20.40 -29.82
N SER A 470 -33.15 20.25 -29.82
CA SER A 470 -34.03 21.05 -28.96
C SER A 470 -33.95 20.60 -27.50
N ASP A 471 -34.32 21.48 -26.57
CA ASP A 471 -34.22 21.19 -25.11
C ASP A 471 -35.00 19.94 -24.73
N LYS A 472 -36.23 19.81 -25.25
CA LYS A 472 -37.07 18.63 -25.02
C LYS A 472 -36.43 17.34 -25.56
N ALA A 473 -35.81 17.41 -26.75
CA ALA A 473 -35.17 16.24 -27.35
C ALA A 473 -33.89 15.84 -26.59
N LEU A 474 -33.10 16.82 -26.16
CA LEU A 474 -31.90 16.61 -25.36
C LEU A 474 -32.24 16.03 -23.99
N PHE A 475 -33.20 16.62 -23.29
CA PHE A 475 -33.70 16.12 -22.01
C PHE A 475 -34.20 14.67 -22.11
N ASN A 476 -34.97 14.37 -23.16
CA ASN A 476 -35.49 13.03 -23.38
C ASN A 476 -34.39 11.97 -23.54
N ARG A 477 -33.22 12.35 -24.05
CA ARG A 477 -32.04 11.48 -24.18
C ARG A 477 -31.19 11.43 -22.92
N LEU A 478 -31.12 12.53 -22.17
CA LEU A 478 -30.42 12.59 -20.88
C LEU A 478 -31.15 11.78 -19.81
N ALA A 479 -32.48 11.77 -19.81
CA ALA A 479 -33.32 11.00 -18.88
C ALA A 479 -34.26 10.07 -19.66
N PRO A 480 -33.75 8.99 -20.28
CA PRO A 480 -34.53 8.14 -21.18
C PRO A 480 -35.68 7.42 -20.46
N LEU A 481 -36.71 7.05 -21.23
CA LEU A 481 -37.84 6.27 -20.74
C LEU A 481 -37.46 4.78 -20.75
N ASN A 482 -37.30 4.17 -19.57
CA ASN A 482 -36.98 2.75 -19.42
C ASN A 482 -38.12 2.06 -18.67
N GLY A 483 -38.76 1.06 -19.28
CA GLY A 483 -39.89 0.35 -18.66
C GLY A 483 -41.09 1.26 -18.33
N GLY A 484 -41.27 2.37 -19.08
CA GLY A 484 -42.35 3.33 -18.85
C GLY A 484 -42.06 4.41 -17.79
N GLN A 485 -40.89 4.39 -17.15
CA GLN A 485 -40.50 5.38 -16.14
C GLN A 485 -39.21 6.10 -16.54
N ARG A 486 -39.14 7.42 -16.26
CA ARG A 486 -37.89 8.18 -16.32
C ARG A 486 -37.30 8.27 -14.93
N THR A 487 -36.00 8.08 -14.82
CA THR A 487 -35.27 8.24 -13.55
C THR A 487 -34.01 9.05 -13.79
N PHE A 488 -33.68 9.92 -12.82
CA PHE A 488 -32.38 10.58 -12.82
C PHE A 488 -31.33 9.69 -12.17
N SER A 489 -30.15 9.63 -12.78
CA SER A 489 -28.97 9.05 -12.16
C SER A 489 -28.47 9.93 -11.00
N PRO A 490 -27.67 9.38 -10.05
CA PRO A 490 -27.14 10.15 -8.93
C PRO A 490 -26.41 11.44 -9.33
N VAL A 491 -25.65 11.43 -10.44
CA VAL A 491 -24.93 12.62 -10.93
C VAL A 491 -25.88 13.70 -11.46
N GLN A 492 -27.01 13.30 -12.05
CA GLN A 492 -28.04 14.23 -12.49
C GLN A 492 -28.78 14.86 -11.32
N ILE A 493 -29.01 14.09 -10.25
CA ILE A 493 -29.55 14.62 -8.98
C ILE A 493 -28.62 15.69 -8.39
N ASN A 494 -27.30 15.48 -8.44
CA ASN A 494 -26.33 16.48 -7.97
C ASN A 494 -26.39 17.77 -8.79
N ARG A 495 -26.56 17.65 -10.12
CA ARG A 495 -26.77 18.81 -10.99
C ARG A 495 -28.04 19.58 -10.64
N LEU A 496 -29.16 18.89 -10.38
CA LEU A 496 -30.41 19.54 -9.96
C LEU A 496 -30.22 20.31 -8.66
N LYS A 497 -29.53 19.72 -7.67
CA LYS A 497 -29.15 20.41 -6.42
C LYS A 497 -28.32 21.68 -6.68
N LYS A 498 -27.31 21.62 -7.56
CA LYS A 498 -26.51 22.80 -7.95
C LYS A 498 -27.38 23.90 -8.57
N LEU A 499 -28.42 23.53 -9.31
CA LEU A 499 -29.37 24.46 -9.92
C LEU A 499 -30.47 24.95 -8.95
N GLY A 500 -30.52 24.46 -7.71
CA GLY A 500 -31.59 24.77 -6.76
C GLY A 500 -32.94 24.14 -7.09
N ILE A 501 -32.94 23.01 -7.80
CA ILE A 501 -34.15 22.26 -8.18
C ILE A 501 -34.29 21.05 -7.24
N GLU A 502 -35.32 21.03 -6.40
CA GLU A 502 -35.55 19.95 -5.41
C GLU A 502 -36.25 18.71 -6.00
N LYS A 503 -36.91 18.86 -7.16
CA LYS A 503 -37.68 17.80 -7.81
C LYS A 503 -36.76 16.69 -8.30
N THR A 504 -37.07 15.45 -7.94
CA THR A 504 -36.30 14.25 -8.34
C THR A 504 -37.01 13.37 -9.38
N ASP A 505 -38.28 13.62 -9.67
CA ASP A 505 -38.99 12.99 -10.78
C ASP A 505 -38.77 13.81 -12.07
N PRO A 506 -38.15 13.23 -13.12
CA PRO A 506 -37.96 13.92 -14.40
C PRO A 506 -39.27 14.45 -15.01
N SER A 507 -40.40 13.80 -14.73
CA SER A 507 -41.70 14.18 -15.31
C SER A 507 -42.32 15.40 -14.62
N ALA A 508 -41.81 15.78 -13.43
CA ALA A 508 -42.30 16.91 -12.66
C ALA A 508 -41.58 18.23 -12.98
N LEU A 509 -40.53 18.19 -13.82
CA LEU A 509 -39.80 19.39 -14.21
C LEU A 509 -40.62 20.27 -15.16
N THR A 510 -40.62 21.58 -14.91
CA THR A 510 -41.17 22.58 -15.84
C THR A 510 -40.29 22.71 -17.08
N GLU A 511 -40.80 23.35 -18.13
CA GLU A 511 -39.99 23.60 -19.34
C GLU A 511 -38.72 24.42 -19.02
N GLU A 512 -38.82 25.41 -18.13
CA GLU A 512 -37.68 26.20 -17.68
C GLU A 512 -36.65 25.36 -16.92
N GLU A 513 -37.10 24.52 -15.99
CA GLU A 513 -36.23 23.60 -15.24
C GLU A 513 -35.56 22.60 -16.17
N ILE A 514 -36.29 22.10 -17.17
CA ILE A 514 -35.75 21.21 -18.22
C ILE A 514 -34.64 21.92 -18.99
N THR A 515 -34.86 23.15 -19.45
CA THR A 515 -33.84 23.93 -20.18
C THR A 515 -32.59 24.13 -19.32
N ARG A 516 -32.74 24.58 -18.07
CA ARG A 516 -31.61 24.81 -17.14
C ARG A 516 -30.86 23.52 -16.82
N PHE A 517 -31.57 22.40 -16.67
CA PHE A 517 -30.95 21.09 -16.45
C PHE A 517 -30.22 20.59 -17.70
N ALA A 518 -30.87 20.63 -18.87
CA ALA A 518 -30.37 20.04 -20.10
C ALA A 518 -29.22 20.85 -20.73
N ARG A 519 -29.13 22.16 -20.49
CA ARG A 519 -28.10 23.03 -21.07
C ARG A 519 -27.00 23.36 -20.06
N LEU A 520 -25.75 23.08 -20.42
CA LEU A 520 -24.59 23.68 -19.75
C LEU A 520 -24.25 25.04 -20.36
N ASP A 521 -24.58 25.23 -21.64
CA ASP A 521 -24.28 26.45 -22.41
C ASP A 521 -22.81 26.85 -22.31
N ILE A 522 -21.93 25.88 -22.57
CA ILE A 522 -20.46 26.05 -22.57
C ILE A 522 -20.09 27.16 -23.55
N ASP A 523 -19.32 28.15 -23.06
CA ASP A 523 -18.62 29.09 -23.92
C ASP A 523 -17.36 28.41 -24.51
N PRO A 524 -17.28 28.19 -25.84
CA PRO A 524 -16.15 27.51 -26.47
C PRO A 524 -14.79 28.16 -26.20
N GLU A 525 -14.75 29.49 -26.05
CA GLU A 525 -13.50 30.23 -25.82
C GLU A 525 -12.98 30.09 -24.39
N SER A 526 -13.85 29.68 -23.47
CA SER A 526 -13.53 29.50 -22.04
C SER A 526 -13.02 28.10 -21.70
N ILE A 527 -12.98 27.16 -22.67
CA ILE A 527 -12.55 25.78 -22.43
C ILE A 527 -11.07 25.77 -22.06
N THR A 528 -10.81 25.37 -20.82
CA THR A 528 -9.45 25.23 -20.29
C THR A 528 -8.93 23.80 -20.40
N TRP A 529 -9.83 22.81 -20.44
CA TRP A 529 -9.49 21.40 -20.48
C TRP A 529 -8.91 20.96 -21.83
N GLN A 530 -7.77 20.27 -21.80
CA GLN A 530 -7.04 19.81 -22.98
C GLN A 530 -6.97 18.29 -23.02
N ARG A 531 -6.60 17.75 -24.19
CA ARG A 531 -6.28 16.32 -24.32
C ARG A 531 -4.86 16.07 -23.83
N VAL A 532 -4.52 14.80 -23.58
CA VAL A 532 -3.17 14.43 -23.17
C VAL A 532 -2.66 13.17 -23.87
N LEU A 533 -1.34 13.10 -23.98
CA LEU A 533 -0.58 11.96 -24.49
C LEU A 533 0.78 11.90 -23.79
N ASP A 534 1.22 10.74 -23.32
CA ASP A 534 2.52 10.60 -22.63
C ASP A 534 3.69 10.39 -23.61
N THR A 535 3.73 11.21 -24.66
CA THR A 535 4.75 11.19 -25.72
C THR A 535 5.17 12.63 -26.01
N ASN A 536 6.46 12.84 -26.29
CA ASN A 536 6.98 14.15 -26.68
C ASN A 536 6.55 14.49 -28.13
N ASP A 537 5.39 15.10 -28.32
CA ASP A 537 4.88 15.49 -29.64
C ASP A 537 4.57 16.99 -29.74
N ARG A 538 5.49 17.74 -30.36
CA ARG A 538 5.36 19.20 -30.51
C ARG A 538 4.25 19.64 -31.47
N PHE A 539 3.82 18.80 -32.41
CA PHE A 539 2.82 19.18 -33.41
C PHE A 539 1.39 19.15 -32.84
N LEU A 540 1.20 18.51 -31.69
CA LEU A 540 -0.09 18.50 -30.98
C LEU A 540 -0.28 19.70 -30.04
N ARG A 541 0.69 20.62 -29.95
CA ARG A 541 0.59 21.86 -29.14
C ARG A 541 -0.59 22.76 -29.53
N LYS A 542 -1.04 22.68 -30.78
CA LYS A 542 -2.22 23.39 -31.26
C LYS A 542 -2.77 22.68 -32.50
N ILE A 543 -4.02 22.27 -32.43
CA ILE A 543 -4.72 21.52 -33.48
C ILE A 543 -6.15 22.05 -33.67
N THR A 544 -6.78 21.65 -34.77
CA THR A 544 -8.22 21.84 -35.00
C THR A 544 -8.90 20.47 -35.01
N ILE A 545 -9.99 20.31 -34.24
CA ILE A 545 -10.77 19.07 -34.15
C ILE A 545 -12.17 19.24 -34.77
N GLY A 546 -12.88 18.13 -34.97
CA GLY A 546 -14.26 18.11 -35.47
C GLY A 546 -14.40 18.36 -36.98
N GLN A 547 -13.35 18.10 -37.76
CA GLN A 547 -13.33 18.41 -39.19
C GLN A 547 -14.09 17.42 -40.07
N SER A 548 -14.48 16.25 -39.53
CA SER A 548 -15.25 15.28 -40.30
C SER A 548 -16.67 15.81 -40.61
N PRO A 549 -17.26 15.48 -41.77
CA PRO A 549 -18.61 15.93 -42.13
C PRO A 549 -19.69 15.51 -41.11
N THR A 550 -19.48 14.43 -40.37
CA THR A 550 -20.43 13.91 -39.37
C THR A 550 -20.63 14.85 -38.17
N GLU A 551 -19.68 15.73 -37.93
CA GLU A 551 -19.63 16.73 -36.87
C GLU A 551 -20.31 18.03 -37.32
N LYS A 552 -20.92 18.04 -38.51
CA LYS A 552 -21.82 19.09 -39.01
C LYS A 552 -21.21 20.49 -39.01
N GLY A 553 -19.91 20.59 -39.29
CA GLY A 553 -19.18 21.85 -39.34
C GLY A 553 -18.81 22.44 -37.98
N TYR A 554 -19.13 21.76 -36.87
CA TYR A 554 -18.71 22.18 -35.54
C TYR A 554 -17.25 21.81 -35.30
N THR A 555 -16.37 22.79 -35.49
CA THR A 555 -14.93 22.68 -35.24
C THR A 555 -14.49 23.58 -34.10
N ARG A 556 -13.36 23.26 -33.46
CA ARG A 556 -12.71 24.16 -32.51
C ARG A 556 -11.20 23.93 -32.45
N THR A 557 -10.49 24.94 -31.94
CA THR A 557 -9.07 24.79 -31.57
C THR A 557 -8.96 23.95 -30.30
N ALA A 558 -7.98 23.05 -30.26
CA ALA A 558 -7.61 22.25 -29.10
C ALA A 558 -6.09 22.10 -29.03
N GLN A 559 -5.58 21.52 -27.95
CA GLN A 559 -4.17 21.15 -27.79
C GLN A 559 -4.04 19.84 -27.02
N PHE A 560 -2.84 19.26 -27.06
CA PHE A 560 -2.42 18.19 -26.17
C PHE A 560 -1.32 18.66 -25.22
N ASP A 561 -1.41 18.22 -23.98
CA ASP A 561 -0.34 18.31 -22.99
C ASP A 561 0.27 16.91 -22.76
N ILE A 562 1.48 16.83 -22.18
CA ILE A 562 2.00 15.54 -21.74
C ILE A 562 1.14 15.01 -20.57
N THR A 563 0.88 13.70 -20.47
CA THR A 563 -0.09 13.18 -19.47
C THR A 563 0.20 13.61 -18.03
N VAL A 564 1.48 13.67 -17.63
CA VAL A 564 1.88 14.10 -16.29
C VAL A 564 1.59 15.59 -16.00
N ALA A 565 1.22 16.39 -17.00
CA ALA A 565 0.73 17.76 -16.87
C ALA A 565 -0.80 17.84 -16.61
N SER A 566 -1.53 16.73 -16.72
CA SER A 566 -2.98 16.68 -16.46
C SER A 566 -3.30 17.09 -15.02
N GLU A 567 -4.41 17.81 -14.82
CA GLU A 567 -4.96 18.05 -13.49
C GLU A 567 -5.30 16.74 -12.76
N ILE A 568 -5.69 15.68 -13.48
CA ILE A 568 -5.98 14.37 -12.89
C ILE A 568 -4.73 13.77 -12.22
N MET A 569 -3.54 14.01 -12.78
CA MET A 569 -2.27 13.62 -12.15
C MET A 569 -2.05 14.38 -10.82
N ALA A 570 -2.38 15.68 -10.79
CA ALA A 570 -2.31 16.46 -9.55
C ALA A 570 -3.36 16.03 -8.52
N VAL A 571 -4.58 15.66 -8.95
CA VAL A 571 -5.63 15.08 -8.11
C VAL A 571 -5.18 13.75 -7.52
N LEU A 572 -4.60 12.85 -8.32
CA LEU A 572 -4.05 11.59 -7.84
C LEU A 572 -2.96 11.80 -6.77
N ALA A 573 -2.09 12.79 -6.98
CA ALA A 573 -1.03 13.11 -6.03
C ALA A 573 -1.56 13.74 -4.71
N LEU A 574 -2.69 14.46 -4.75
CA LEU A 574 -3.21 15.21 -3.60
C LEU A 574 -4.42 14.55 -2.91
N THR A 575 -4.91 13.41 -3.39
CA THR A 575 -6.02 12.71 -2.75
C THR A 575 -5.58 11.95 -1.50
N SER A 576 -6.52 11.80 -0.56
CA SER A 576 -6.37 11.07 0.70
C SER A 576 -7.24 9.81 0.80
N SER A 577 -8.15 9.58 -0.15
CA SER A 577 -9.03 8.40 -0.22
C SER A 577 -9.71 8.32 -1.60
N VAL A 578 -10.43 7.23 -1.87
CA VAL A 578 -11.28 7.12 -3.08
C VAL A 578 -12.38 8.17 -3.07
N GLU A 579 -12.99 8.42 -1.91
CA GLU A 579 -14.06 9.43 -1.77
C GLU A 579 -13.51 10.85 -2.02
N ASP A 580 -12.36 11.20 -1.42
CA ASP A 580 -11.69 12.47 -1.69
C ASP A 580 -11.30 12.60 -3.18
N MET A 581 -10.80 11.53 -3.80
CA MET A 581 -10.46 11.55 -5.23
C MET A 581 -11.71 11.82 -6.08
N ARG A 582 -12.81 11.13 -5.81
CA ARG A 582 -14.09 11.35 -6.49
C ARG A 582 -14.56 12.79 -6.34
N GLN A 583 -14.51 13.35 -5.13
CA GLN A 583 -14.91 14.75 -4.87
C GLN A 583 -14.01 15.76 -5.60
N ARG A 584 -12.71 15.50 -5.66
CA ARG A 584 -11.75 16.33 -6.40
C ARG A 584 -11.99 16.26 -7.89
N LEU A 585 -12.17 15.05 -8.44
CA LEU A 585 -12.52 14.85 -9.84
C LEU A 585 -13.80 15.62 -10.18
N ALA A 586 -14.86 15.50 -9.36
CA ALA A 586 -16.14 16.19 -9.52
C ALA A 586 -16.01 17.72 -9.59
N LYS A 587 -15.07 18.30 -8.83
CA LYS A 587 -14.84 19.76 -8.74
C LYS A 587 -13.98 20.33 -9.87
N MET A 588 -13.33 19.50 -10.69
CA MET A 588 -12.50 19.98 -11.80
C MET A 588 -13.34 20.83 -12.75
N VAL A 589 -12.93 22.08 -12.93
CA VAL A 589 -13.59 23.05 -13.81
C VAL A 589 -13.00 22.92 -15.21
N VAL A 590 -13.85 22.67 -16.20
CA VAL A 590 -13.42 22.40 -17.59
C VAL A 590 -13.64 23.58 -18.52
N ALA A 591 -14.63 24.42 -18.21
CA ALA A 591 -15.05 25.57 -18.97
C ALA A 591 -15.93 26.49 -18.11
N THR A 592 -16.34 27.62 -18.68
CA THR A 592 -17.35 28.52 -18.12
C THR A 592 -18.57 28.52 -19.05
N SER A 593 -19.78 28.69 -18.50
CA SER A 593 -20.95 28.95 -19.32
C SER A 593 -20.89 30.36 -19.94
N ARG A 594 -21.74 30.64 -20.93
CA ARG A 594 -21.88 32.02 -21.45
C ARG A 594 -22.35 33.03 -20.41
N SER A 595 -22.97 32.56 -19.32
CA SER A 595 -23.39 33.40 -18.19
C SER A 595 -22.28 33.61 -17.14
N GLY A 596 -21.08 33.04 -17.33
CA GLY A 596 -19.96 33.19 -16.40
C GLY A 596 -19.87 32.15 -15.28
N GLU A 597 -20.74 31.13 -15.29
CA GLU A 597 -20.78 30.09 -14.26
C GLU A 597 -19.76 28.97 -14.55
N PRO A 598 -19.04 28.45 -13.54
CA PRO A 598 -18.09 27.37 -13.74
C PRO A 598 -18.80 26.04 -14.06
N ILE A 599 -18.34 25.38 -15.13
CA ILE A 599 -18.81 24.08 -15.58
C ILE A 599 -17.80 23.02 -15.14
N THR A 600 -18.27 22.02 -14.42
CA THR A 600 -17.44 20.98 -13.79
C THR A 600 -17.58 19.62 -14.49
N THR A 601 -16.72 18.66 -14.14
CA THR A 601 -16.90 17.27 -14.61
C THR A 601 -18.13 16.58 -14.02
N GLU A 602 -18.61 17.02 -12.85
CA GLU A 602 -19.89 16.59 -12.30
C GLU A 602 -21.05 17.08 -13.18
N ASP A 603 -21.00 18.33 -13.67
CA ASP A 603 -22.00 18.88 -14.61
C ASP A 603 -22.04 18.11 -15.94
N LEU A 604 -20.88 17.63 -16.40
CA LEU A 604 -20.76 16.78 -17.59
C LEU A 604 -21.28 15.35 -17.36
N GLY A 605 -21.48 14.92 -16.11
CA GLY A 605 -21.94 13.57 -15.81
C GLY A 605 -20.83 12.50 -15.80
N VAL A 606 -19.55 12.87 -15.86
CA VAL A 606 -18.44 11.91 -16.09
C VAL A 606 -17.67 11.51 -14.83
N CYS A 607 -17.84 12.22 -13.71
CA CYS A 607 -17.11 12.00 -12.46
C CYS A 607 -17.07 10.52 -12.00
N GLY A 608 -18.21 9.81 -12.06
CA GLY A 608 -18.28 8.39 -11.73
C GLY A 608 -17.38 7.53 -12.62
N ALA A 609 -17.43 7.75 -13.94
CA ALA A 609 -16.59 7.03 -14.90
C ALA A 609 -15.09 7.32 -14.69
N LEU A 610 -14.72 8.57 -14.39
CA LEU A 610 -13.33 8.91 -14.04
C LEU A 610 -12.87 8.15 -12.80
N THR A 611 -13.72 8.06 -11.78
CA THR A 611 -13.40 7.32 -10.55
C THR A 611 -13.17 5.83 -10.83
N VAL A 612 -13.98 5.22 -11.73
CA VAL A 612 -13.77 3.83 -12.16
C VAL A 612 -12.44 3.65 -12.90
N LEU A 613 -12.11 4.54 -13.84
CA LEU A 613 -10.85 4.49 -14.57
C LEU A 613 -9.63 4.63 -13.64
N MET A 614 -9.77 5.39 -12.56
CA MET A 614 -8.70 5.64 -11.58
C MET A 614 -8.67 4.63 -10.42
N ARG A 615 -9.57 3.63 -10.40
CA ARG A 615 -9.75 2.68 -9.27
C ARG A 615 -8.47 1.98 -8.84
N ASP A 616 -7.65 1.57 -9.80
CA ASP A 616 -6.40 0.85 -9.51
C ASP A 616 -5.21 1.81 -9.46
N ALA A 617 -5.26 2.89 -10.24
CA ALA A 617 -4.22 3.92 -10.30
C ALA A 617 -4.09 4.74 -9.01
N ILE A 618 -5.08 4.73 -8.11
CA ILE A 618 -5.00 5.38 -6.78
C ILE A 618 -4.09 4.63 -5.79
N LYS A 619 -3.82 3.35 -6.04
CA LYS A 619 -3.04 2.48 -5.16
C LYS A 619 -1.53 2.65 -5.41
N PRO A 620 -0.72 2.98 -4.38
CA PRO A 620 0.73 3.14 -4.54
C PRO A 620 1.44 1.86 -4.99
N ASN A 621 2.50 2.02 -5.79
CA ASN A 621 3.29 0.90 -6.31
C ASN A 621 4.52 0.65 -5.44
N LEU A 622 4.58 -0.52 -4.80
CA LEU A 622 5.73 -1.01 -4.03
C LEU A 622 6.81 -1.55 -4.98
N MET A 623 8.02 -1.04 -4.82
CA MET A 623 9.28 -1.49 -5.43
C MET A 623 10.37 -1.50 -4.37
N GLN A 624 11.63 -1.64 -4.77
CA GLN A 624 12.76 -1.69 -3.84
C GLN A 624 14.02 -1.01 -4.35
N THR A 625 14.92 -0.66 -3.44
CA THR A 625 16.27 -0.19 -3.75
C THR A 625 17.22 -1.36 -4.07
N LEU A 626 18.43 -1.08 -4.56
CA LEU A 626 19.48 -2.09 -4.73
C LEU A 626 19.83 -2.86 -3.43
N GLU A 627 19.77 -2.23 -2.26
CA GLU A 627 19.96 -2.91 -0.95
C GLU A 627 18.66 -3.52 -0.36
N GLY A 628 17.57 -3.53 -1.12
CA GLY A 628 16.32 -4.17 -0.74
C GLY A 628 15.50 -3.40 0.31
N ASN A 629 15.62 -2.07 0.36
CA ASN A 629 14.73 -1.18 1.12
C ASN A 629 13.43 -0.91 0.33
N PRO A 630 12.29 -0.70 1.00
CA PRO A 630 11.01 -0.47 0.32
C PRO A 630 10.90 0.94 -0.28
N VAL A 631 10.30 1.01 -1.46
CA VAL A 631 10.07 2.25 -2.20
C VAL A 631 8.64 2.28 -2.72
N PHE A 632 7.91 3.36 -2.46
CA PHE A 632 6.69 3.67 -3.19
C PHE A 632 7.00 4.58 -4.37
N VAL A 633 6.54 4.16 -5.55
CA VAL A 633 6.58 4.93 -6.80
C VAL A 633 5.15 5.27 -7.18
N HIS A 634 4.71 6.50 -6.97
CA HIS A 634 3.31 6.81 -7.16
C HIS A 634 3.03 8.29 -7.41
N ALA A 635 2.22 8.54 -8.45
CA ALA A 635 2.00 9.84 -9.07
C ALA A 635 3.30 10.53 -9.54
N GLY A 636 3.18 11.50 -10.42
CA GLY A 636 4.33 12.23 -10.96
C GLY A 636 3.95 13.56 -11.60
N PRO A 637 3.23 14.45 -10.90
CA PRO A 637 2.85 15.73 -11.45
C PRO A 637 4.08 16.58 -11.78
N PHE A 638 3.93 17.44 -12.77
CA PHE A 638 4.88 18.49 -13.07
C PHE A 638 5.16 19.37 -11.85
N ALA A 639 6.41 19.82 -11.69
CA ALA A 639 6.82 20.68 -10.57
C ALA A 639 6.68 22.18 -10.87
N ASN A 640 6.39 22.55 -12.12
CA ASN A 640 6.15 23.94 -12.54
C ASN A 640 4.66 24.29 -12.45
N ILE A 641 3.81 23.67 -13.27
CA ILE A 641 2.36 23.95 -13.34
C ILE A 641 1.56 23.18 -12.26
N ALA A 642 2.20 22.24 -11.58
CA ALA A 642 1.68 21.56 -10.41
C ALA A 642 2.76 21.50 -9.32
N HIS A 643 2.50 20.74 -8.26
CA HIS A 643 3.29 20.76 -7.03
C HIS A 643 4.55 19.89 -7.07
N GLY A 644 4.68 18.95 -8.01
CA GLY A 644 5.94 18.22 -8.22
C GLY A 644 6.32 17.19 -7.15
N ASN A 645 5.35 16.56 -6.49
CA ASN A 645 5.60 15.58 -5.41
C ASN A 645 4.89 14.24 -5.69
N SER A 646 5.34 13.15 -5.05
CA SER A 646 4.64 11.86 -5.01
C SER A 646 3.30 11.98 -4.27
N SER A 647 2.46 10.94 -4.31
CA SER A 647 1.12 11.03 -3.70
C SER A 647 1.10 11.09 -2.17
N ILE A 648 0.08 11.78 -1.64
CA ILE A 648 -0.24 11.83 -0.20
C ILE A 648 -0.54 10.43 0.36
N LEU A 649 -1.26 9.60 -0.39
CA LEU A 649 -1.58 8.24 0.04
C LEU A 649 -0.34 7.37 0.25
N ALA A 650 0.65 7.45 -0.65
CA ALA A 650 1.91 6.71 -0.50
C ALA A 650 2.62 7.11 0.79
N ASP A 651 2.73 8.41 1.04
CA ASP A 651 3.40 8.92 2.23
C ASP A 651 2.66 8.55 3.52
N LYS A 652 1.32 8.65 3.55
CA LYS A 652 0.51 8.26 4.71
C LYS A 652 0.63 6.77 5.03
N ILE A 653 0.56 5.90 4.02
CA ILE A 653 0.76 4.44 4.21
C ILE A 653 2.17 4.19 4.74
N ALA A 654 3.20 4.76 4.11
CA ALA A 654 4.58 4.58 4.50
C ALA A 654 4.83 5.05 5.95
N LEU A 655 4.29 6.21 6.34
CA LEU A 655 4.46 6.77 7.69
C LEU A 655 3.85 5.88 8.76
N LYS A 656 2.71 5.26 8.47
CA LYS A 656 2.10 4.26 9.34
C LYS A 656 2.94 2.99 9.43
N LEU A 657 3.38 2.45 8.29
CA LEU A 657 4.15 1.20 8.24
C LEU A 657 5.47 1.30 9.00
N VAL A 658 6.22 2.39 8.84
CA VAL A 658 7.52 2.55 9.51
C VAL A 658 7.38 2.73 11.03
N GLY A 659 6.25 3.28 11.49
CA GLY A 659 5.98 3.57 12.90
C GLY A 659 6.78 4.76 13.46
N PRO A 660 6.55 5.12 14.74
CA PRO A 660 7.06 6.36 15.34
C PRO A 660 8.60 6.51 15.35
N GLU A 661 9.31 5.39 15.44
CA GLU A 661 10.78 5.33 15.43
C GLU A 661 11.38 5.22 14.01
N GLY A 662 10.52 5.13 12.99
CA GLY A 662 10.89 4.97 11.60
C GLY A 662 10.88 6.27 10.80
N PHE A 663 11.32 6.19 9.55
CA PHE A 663 11.50 7.35 8.67
C PHE A 663 10.82 7.14 7.32
N VAL A 664 10.15 8.18 6.82
CA VAL A 664 9.74 8.26 5.41
C VAL A 664 10.53 9.36 4.75
N VAL A 665 11.30 9.01 3.73
CA VAL A 665 12.07 9.94 2.92
C VAL A 665 11.34 10.13 1.59
N THR A 666 10.85 11.35 1.36
CA THR A 666 10.26 11.76 0.09
C THR A 666 11.09 12.85 -0.56
N GLU A 667 10.71 13.27 -1.76
CA GLU A 667 11.40 14.34 -2.48
C GLU A 667 10.43 15.31 -3.13
N ALA A 668 10.91 16.53 -3.34
CA ALA A 668 10.20 17.57 -4.07
C ALA A 668 10.93 17.94 -5.36
N GLY A 669 10.19 18.03 -6.48
CA GLY A 669 10.76 18.33 -7.80
C GLY A 669 11.41 19.72 -7.89
N PHE A 670 12.43 19.87 -8.73
CA PHE A 670 13.28 21.09 -8.83
C PHE A 670 14.00 21.43 -7.51
N GLY A 671 14.31 22.71 -7.28
CA GLY A 671 14.98 23.21 -6.08
C GLY A 671 14.00 23.58 -4.97
N ALA A 672 14.54 24.00 -3.82
CA ALA A 672 13.78 24.39 -2.63
C ALA A 672 12.81 25.56 -2.89
N ASP A 673 13.14 26.46 -3.81
CA ASP A 673 12.31 27.60 -4.19
C ASP A 673 11.01 27.20 -4.92
N ILE A 674 10.95 26.02 -5.53
CA ILE A 674 9.75 25.55 -6.23
C ILE A 674 9.18 24.30 -5.58
N GLY A 675 9.95 23.22 -5.52
CA GLY A 675 9.45 21.93 -5.05
C GLY A 675 9.08 21.97 -3.58
N MET A 676 10.02 22.39 -2.74
CA MET A 676 9.84 22.40 -1.29
C MET A 676 8.77 23.42 -0.87
N GLU A 677 8.78 24.62 -1.46
CA GLU A 677 7.71 25.62 -1.26
C GLU A 677 6.32 25.02 -1.49
N LYS A 678 6.13 24.34 -2.62
CA LYS A 678 4.85 23.70 -2.96
C LYS A 678 4.55 22.46 -2.12
N PHE A 679 5.58 21.70 -1.77
CA PHE A 679 5.45 20.58 -0.85
C PHE A 679 4.87 21.06 0.49
N PHE A 680 5.36 22.17 1.04
CA PHE A 680 4.84 22.73 2.29
C PHE A 680 3.49 23.44 2.11
N ASN A 681 3.35 24.38 1.18
CA ASN A 681 2.13 25.20 1.09
C ASN A 681 0.94 24.48 0.45
N ILE A 682 1.17 23.38 -0.30
CA ILE A 682 0.12 22.60 -0.98
C ILE A 682 0.03 21.20 -0.40
N LYS A 683 1.06 20.36 -0.52
CA LYS A 683 0.97 18.93 -0.15
C LYS A 683 0.82 18.73 1.37
N CYS A 684 1.63 19.37 2.20
CA CYS A 684 1.50 19.32 3.66
C CYS A 684 0.17 19.93 4.13
N ARG A 685 -0.27 21.02 3.49
CA ARG A 685 -1.58 21.65 3.77
C ARG A 685 -2.74 20.69 3.52
N TYR A 686 -2.77 19.99 2.38
CA TYR A 686 -3.85 19.05 2.06
C TYR A 686 -3.76 17.72 2.81
N SER A 687 -2.54 17.24 3.05
CA SER A 687 -2.35 15.96 3.75
C SER A 687 -2.53 16.06 5.26
N GLY A 688 -2.27 17.24 5.84
CA GLY A 688 -2.09 17.45 7.26
C GLY A 688 -0.72 17.00 7.80
N LEU A 689 0.16 16.47 6.94
CA LEU A 689 1.47 15.97 7.33
C LEU A 689 2.43 17.12 7.61
N ARG A 690 3.27 16.94 8.63
CA ARG A 690 4.30 17.90 9.03
C ARG A 690 5.69 17.31 8.82
N PRO A 691 6.54 17.97 8.02
CA PRO A 691 7.93 17.55 7.83
C PRO A 691 8.72 17.73 9.15
N HIS A 692 9.65 16.82 9.38
CA HIS A 692 10.57 16.86 10.51
C HIS A 692 11.93 17.38 10.09
N VAL A 693 12.40 17.05 8.88
CA VAL A 693 13.72 17.43 8.38
C VAL A 693 13.65 17.76 6.90
N VAL A 694 14.38 18.80 6.50
CA VAL A 694 14.73 19.07 5.09
C VAL A 694 16.15 18.58 4.84
N VAL A 695 16.33 17.74 3.81
CA VAL A 695 17.65 17.43 3.27
C VAL A 695 17.85 18.27 2.01
N LEU A 696 18.81 19.19 2.04
CA LEU A 696 19.10 20.11 0.94
C LEU A 696 20.35 19.66 0.19
N VAL A 697 20.17 19.21 -1.05
CA VAL A 697 21.25 18.66 -1.88
C VAL A 697 21.98 19.75 -2.66
N ALA A 698 23.31 19.70 -2.65
CA ALA A 698 24.20 20.57 -3.43
C ALA A 698 25.40 19.79 -3.99
N THR A 699 26.04 20.35 -5.01
CA THR A 699 27.29 19.82 -5.60
C THR A 699 28.27 20.95 -5.84
N VAL A 700 29.57 20.65 -5.80
CA VAL A 700 30.63 21.63 -6.08
C VAL A 700 30.42 22.30 -7.43
N ARG A 701 30.19 21.48 -8.47
CA ARG A 701 30.00 21.95 -9.85
C ARG A 701 28.79 22.87 -10.03
N ALA A 702 27.65 22.54 -9.43
CA ALA A 702 26.48 23.41 -9.50
C ALA A 702 26.71 24.74 -8.77
N LEU A 703 27.40 24.71 -7.63
CA LEU A 703 27.75 25.93 -6.90
C LEU A 703 28.75 26.79 -7.68
N LYS A 704 29.77 26.21 -8.33
CA LYS A 704 30.67 26.96 -9.21
C LYS A 704 29.91 27.69 -10.33
N MET A 705 28.90 27.05 -10.92
CA MET A 705 28.05 27.70 -11.93
C MET A 705 27.26 28.86 -11.33
N HIS A 706 26.73 28.70 -10.11
CA HIS A 706 26.11 29.80 -9.38
C HIS A 706 27.07 30.91 -8.97
N GLY A 707 28.36 30.61 -8.84
CA GLY A 707 29.42 31.57 -8.57
C GLY A 707 29.90 32.37 -9.78
N GLY A 708 29.34 32.13 -10.97
CA GLY A 708 29.71 32.80 -12.21
C GLY A 708 30.59 31.96 -13.14
N GLY A 709 30.64 30.63 -12.94
CA GLY A 709 31.31 29.71 -13.86
C GLY A 709 30.74 29.78 -15.29
N PRO A 710 31.53 29.37 -16.31
CA PRO A 710 31.16 29.48 -17.71
C PRO A 710 29.92 28.63 -18.07
N THR A 711 29.15 29.06 -19.07
CA THR A 711 27.97 28.33 -19.54
C THR A 711 28.32 26.94 -20.04
N VAL A 712 27.49 25.95 -19.67
CA VAL A 712 27.67 24.55 -20.07
C VAL A 712 26.68 24.20 -21.19
N THR A 713 27.22 23.76 -22.32
CA THR A 713 26.42 23.31 -23.48
C THR A 713 26.46 21.79 -23.56
N ALA A 714 25.28 21.16 -23.64
CA ALA A 714 25.17 19.71 -23.75
C ALA A 714 25.95 19.18 -24.98
N GLY A 715 26.74 18.12 -24.78
CA GLY A 715 27.57 17.52 -25.82
C GLY A 715 28.98 18.12 -25.97
N MET A 716 29.28 19.24 -25.31
CA MET A 716 30.62 19.82 -25.28
C MET A 716 31.40 19.38 -24.03
N PRO A 717 32.75 19.29 -24.10
CA PRO A 717 33.57 19.04 -22.91
C PRO A 717 33.31 20.09 -21.81
N LEU A 718 33.35 19.65 -20.55
CA LEU A 718 33.20 20.56 -19.42
C LEU A 718 34.39 21.54 -19.35
N PRO A 719 34.14 22.84 -19.16
CA PRO A 719 35.19 23.83 -18.90
C PRO A 719 36.06 23.45 -17.68
N LYS A 720 37.32 23.89 -17.71
CA LYS A 720 38.32 23.59 -16.66
C LYS A 720 37.85 24.00 -15.27
N ASP A 721 37.15 25.13 -15.16
CA ASP A 721 36.59 25.64 -13.91
C ASP A 721 35.75 24.60 -13.16
N TYR A 722 35.10 23.67 -13.86
CA TYR A 722 34.26 22.63 -13.26
C TYR A 722 34.99 21.32 -12.93
N ILE A 723 36.22 21.14 -13.40
CA ILE A 723 37.01 19.90 -13.23
C ILE A 723 38.31 20.10 -12.45
N GLU A 724 38.74 21.35 -12.29
CA GLU A 724 39.86 21.78 -11.45
C GLU A 724 39.32 22.53 -10.22
N GLU A 725 40.13 22.61 -9.16
CA GLU A 725 39.76 23.30 -7.93
C GLU A 725 39.53 24.81 -8.18
N ASN A 726 38.42 25.35 -7.67
CA ASN A 726 38.14 26.78 -7.69
C ASN A 726 37.28 27.19 -6.49
N LEU A 727 37.94 27.45 -5.36
CA LEU A 727 37.30 27.85 -4.10
C LEU A 727 36.53 29.18 -4.21
N GLU A 728 37.01 30.12 -5.01
CA GLU A 728 36.36 31.44 -5.18
C GLU A 728 34.98 31.30 -5.84
N LEU A 729 34.87 30.48 -6.90
CA LEU A 729 33.57 30.21 -7.53
C LEU A 729 32.63 29.44 -6.59
N VAL A 730 33.16 28.47 -5.82
CA VAL A 730 32.36 27.74 -4.84
C VAL A 730 31.82 28.69 -3.76
N GLU A 731 32.66 29.55 -3.20
CA GLU A 731 32.29 30.53 -2.17
C GLU A 731 31.21 31.49 -2.69
N LYS A 732 31.40 32.09 -3.87
CA LYS A 732 30.39 32.96 -4.50
C LYS A 732 29.08 32.20 -4.78
N GLY A 733 29.18 30.96 -5.23
CA GLY A 733 28.06 30.06 -5.49
C GLY A 733 27.24 29.70 -4.26
N CYS A 734 27.88 29.62 -3.09
CA CYS A 734 27.21 29.34 -1.82
C CYS A 734 26.20 30.43 -1.41
N SER A 735 26.16 31.58 -2.09
CA SER A 735 25.05 32.52 -1.99
C SER A 735 23.70 31.87 -2.32
N ASN A 736 23.62 31.04 -3.37
CA ASN A 736 22.40 30.31 -3.71
C ASN A 736 22.04 29.29 -2.62
N LEU A 737 23.02 28.50 -2.17
CA LEU A 737 22.84 27.54 -1.08
C LEU A 737 22.29 28.21 0.19
N ARG A 738 22.89 29.35 0.59
CA ARG A 738 22.44 30.15 1.73
C ARG A 738 20.99 30.59 1.60
N LYS A 739 20.59 31.09 0.43
CA LYS A 739 19.20 31.49 0.18
C LYS A 739 18.23 30.30 0.27
N GLN A 740 18.64 29.11 -0.19
CA GLN A 740 17.78 27.92 -0.11
C GLN A 740 17.66 27.38 1.32
N ILE A 741 18.72 27.49 2.14
CA ILE A 741 18.66 27.24 3.59
C ILE A 741 17.70 28.22 4.26
N GLU A 742 17.81 29.52 3.96
CA GLU A 742 16.91 30.56 4.46
C GLU A 742 15.44 30.27 4.09
N ASN A 743 15.19 29.88 2.83
CA ASN A 743 13.86 29.52 2.35
C ASN A 743 13.25 28.36 3.15
N ALA A 744 14.03 27.34 3.49
CA ALA A 744 13.56 26.25 4.35
C ALA A 744 13.28 26.72 5.79
N LYS A 745 14.11 27.63 6.32
CA LYS A 745 13.95 28.19 7.67
C LYS A 745 12.70 29.06 7.82
N HIS A 746 12.19 29.68 6.75
CA HIS A 746 10.88 30.36 6.78
C HIS A 746 9.72 29.44 7.20
N PHE A 747 9.88 28.13 7.04
CA PHE A 747 8.88 27.13 7.45
C PHE A 747 9.17 26.51 8.81
N GLY A 748 10.26 26.86 9.50
CA GLY A 748 10.57 26.35 10.84
C GLY A 748 10.99 24.87 10.90
N VAL A 749 11.57 24.33 9.82
CA VAL A 749 12.05 22.94 9.72
C VAL A 749 13.58 22.91 9.72
N PRO A 750 14.24 22.03 10.51
CA PRO A 750 15.69 21.90 10.49
C PRO A 750 16.20 21.40 9.14
N VAL A 751 17.36 21.93 8.72
CA VAL A 751 17.95 21.66 7.41
C VAL A 751 19.28 20.92 7.58
N VAL A 752 19.41 19.76 6.93
CA VAL A 752 20.67 19.03 6.79
C VAL A 752 21.13 19.15 5.34
N VAL A 753 22.31 19.69 5.09
CA VAL A 753 22.86 19.82 3.73
C VAL A 753 23.60 18.55 3.34
N ALA A 754 23.27 17.99 2.17
CA ALA A 754 23.97 16.85 1.58
C ALA A 754 24.81 17.35 0.40
N VAL A 755 26.14 17.27 0.50
CA VAL A 755 27.07 17.66 -0.55
C VAL A 755 27.49 16.42 -1.31
N ASN A 756 26.90 16.22 -2.49
CA ASN A 756 27.20 15.05 -3.33
C ASN A 756 28.56 15.20 -3.99
N ALA A 757 29.48 14.32 -3.62
CA ALA A 757 30.84 14.35 -4.14
C ALA A 757 30.93 13.73 -5.54
N PHE A 758 31.69 14.38 -6.40
CA PHE A 758 32.12 13.83 -7.68
C PHE A 758 33.62 13.61 -7.74
N LYS A 759 34.05 12.78 -8.70
CA LYS A 759 35.46 12.40 -8.93
C LYS A 759 36.45 13.58 -9.03
N THR A 760 35.99 14.73 -9.53
CA THR A 760 36.82 15.92 -9.76
C THR A 760 36.84 16.89 -8.59
N ASP A 761 35.99 16.67 -7.59
CA ASP A 761 35.82 17.60 -6.48
C ASP A 761 36.96 17.37 -5.47
N THR A 762 37.53 18.45 -4.94
CA THR A 762 38.59 18.34 -3.92
C THR A 762 38.01 18.35 -2.51
N ASP A 763 38.75 17.78 -1.55
CA ASP A 763 38.36 17.83 -0.14
C ASP A 763 38.21 19.27 0.37
N ALA A 764 39.02 20.20 -0.14
CA ALA A 764 38.94 21.62 0.22
C ALA A 764 37.61 22.25 -0.22
N GLU A 765 37.16 21.98 -1.45
CA GLU A 765 35.87 22.48 -1.95
C GLU A 765 34.69 21.89 -1.17
N LEU A 766 34.73 20.59 -0.91
CA LEU A 766 33.69 19.87 -0.17
C LEU A 766 33.56 20.39 1.28
N HIS A 767 34.69 20.56 1.97
CA HIS A 767 34.72 21.11 3.32
C HIS A 767 34.25 22.57 3.37
N LEU A 768 34.66 23.40 2.41
CA LEU A 768 34.22 24.79 2.32
C LEU A 768 32.70 24.90 2.22
N ILE A 769 32.05 24.07 1.40
CA ILE A 769 30.59 24.05 1.28
C ILE A 769 29.93 23.65 2.61
N CYS A 770 30.47 22.62 3.27
CA CYS A 770 29.92 22.18 4.56
C CYS A 770 30.04 23.25 5.63
N GLU A 771 31.16 23.97 5.68
CA GLU A 771 31.38 25.07 6.61
C GLU A 771 30.39 26.23 6.33
N LEU A 772 30.32 26.69 5.07
CA LEU A 772 29.44 27.79 4.67
C LEU A 772 27.95 27.46 4.86
N ALA A 773 27.56 26.19 4.68
CA ALA A 773 26.21 25.71 4.97
C ALA A 773 25.85 25.84 6.46
N LYS A 774 26.76 25.43 7.35
CA LYS A 774 26.58 25.54 8.81
C LYS A 774 26.56 27.00 9.25
N GLN A 775 27.43 27.84 8.70
CA GLN A 775 27.42 29.29 8.95
C GLN A 775 26.12 29.96 8.46
N ALA A 776 25.53 29.48 7.35
CA ALA A 776 24.21 29.90 6.88
C ALA A 776 23.05 29.40 7.78
N GLY A 777 23.35 28.59 8.79
CA GLY A 777 22.41 28.13 9.80
C GLY A 777 21.68 26.85 9.44
N ALA A 778 22.27 25.99 8.60
CA ALA A 778 21.91 24.57 8.52
C ALA A 778 22.21 23.87 9.85
N PHE A 779 21.40 22.89 10.22
CA PHE A 779 21.59 22.06 11.41
C PHE A 779 22.88 21.24 11.30
N ASP A 780 23.12 20.64 10.12
CA ASP A 780 24.36 19.95 9.80
C ASP A 780 24.63 19.98 8.29
N ALA A 781 25.84 19.63 7.87
CA ALA A 781 26.23 19.51 6.48
C ALA A 781 27.22 18.35 6.31
N VAL A 782 26.95 17.45 5.36
CA VAL A 782 27.64 16.17 5.21
C VAL A 782 28.04 15.95 3.75
N CYS A 783 29.29 15.53 3.53
CA CYS A 783 29.75 15.05 2.23
C CYS A 783 29.25 13.63 1.98
N CYS A 784 28.75 13.35 0.78
CA CYS A 784 28.10 12.08 0.48
C CYS A 784 28.67 11.42 -0.78
N THR A 785 28.93 10.12 -0.70
CA THR A 785 29.52 9.31 -1.78
C THR A 785 28.61 8.15 -2.21
N HIS A 786 27.33 8.16 -1.82
CA HIS A 786 26.38 7.06 -2.04
C HIS A 786 26.15 6.69 -3.51
N TRP A 787 26.39 7.62 -4.45
CA TRP A 787 26.41 7.26 -5.87
C TRP A 787 27.45 6.16 -6.17
N ALA A 788 28.64 6.22 -5.56
CA ALA A 788 29.69 5.21 -5.72
C ALA A 788 29.60 4.09 -4.67
N ASP A 789 29.23 4.41 -3.43
CA ASP A 789 29.36 3.51 -2.26
C ASP A 789 28.02 2.95 -1.76
N GLY A 790 26.89 3.26 -2.40
CA GLY A 790 25.56 2.87 -1.96
C GLY A 790 25.20 3.48 -0.59
N GLY A 791 24.39 2.79 0.22
CA GLY A 791 23.97 3.30 1.53
C GLY A 791 25.12 3.64 2.48
N ALA A 792 26.27 2.96 2.36
CA ALA A 792 27.43 3.22 3.19
C ALA A 792 27.92 4.68 3.04
N GLY A 793 27.90 5.21 1.81
CA GLY A 793 28.31 6.57 1.47
C GLY A 793 27.37 7.69 1.95
N ALA A 794 26.23 7.34 2.54
CA ALA A 794 25.27 8.29 3.13
C ALA A 794 24.99 8.01 4.62
N THR A 795 25.82 7.18 5.28
CA THR A 795 25.62 6.81 6.71
C THR A 795 25.67 8.03 7.63
N GLU A 796 26.64 8.93 7.43
CA GLU A 796 26.75 10.16 8.24
C GLU A 796 25.58 11.11 7.99
N LEU A 797 25.06 11.17 6.75
CA LEU A 797 23.84 11.91 6.44
C LEU A 797 22.64 11.32 7.19
N GLY A 798 22.53 9.99 7.23
CA GLY A 798 21.49 9.30 8.00
C GLY A 798 21.54 9.62 9.51
N LYS A 799 22.74 9.67 10.09
CA LYS A 799 22.93 10.08 11.50
C LYS A 799 22.56 11.53 11.74
N ALA A 800 22.94 12.44 10.84
CA ALA A 800 22.58 13.85 10.93
C ALA A 800 21.06 14.05 10.83
N VAL A 801 20.38 13.33 9.94
CA VAL A 801 18.92 13.34 9.79
C VAL A 801 18.22 12.79 11.04
N GLN A 802 18.72 11.70 11.65
CA GLN A 802 18.18 11.18 12.91
C GLN A 802 18.22 12.25 14.01
N LYS A 803 19.38 12.89 14.22
CA LYS A 803 19.54 13.96 15.21
C LYS A 803 18.63 15.15 14.91
N ALA A 804 18.55 15.59 13.66
CA ALA A 804 17.68 16.70 13.27
C ALA A 804 16.19 16.39 13.48
N ALA A 805 15.77 15.13 13.35
CA ALA A 805 14.38 14.70 13.52
C ALA A 805 13.92 14.59 14.99
N GLU A 806 14.86 14.70 15.94
CA GLU A 806 14.61 14.78 17.38
C GLU A 806 14.26 16.21 17.83
N GLU A 807 14.64 17.23 17.05
CA GLU A 807 14.30 18.62 17.33
C GLU A 807 12.78 18.86 17.22
N PRO A 808 12.21 19.73 18.08
CA PRO A 808 10.80 20.09 17.99
C PRO A 808 10.50 20.81 16.67
N SER A 809 9.46 20.36 15.98
CA SER A 809 9.01 20.99 14.73
C SER A 809 8.23 22.28 15.02
N ASN A 810 8.74 23.41 14.55
CA ASN A 810 8.05 24.70 14.55
C ASN A 810 7.39 24.98 13.20
N PHE A 811 6.89 23.92 12.53
CA PHE A 811 6.38 24.02 11.17
C PHE A 811 5.24 25.04 11.01
N SER A 812 5.42 26.01 10.11
CA SER A 812 4.41 27.00 9.73
C SER A 812 4.33 27.18 8.22
N PHE A 813 3.12 27.38 7.70
CA PHE A 813 2.93 27.76 6.29
C PHE A 813 3.42 29.18 6.02
N LEU A 814 3.79 29.48 4.77
CA LEU A 814 4.36 30.77 4.40
C LEU A 814 3.33 31.91 4.42
N TYR A 815 2.07 31.58 4.14
CA TYR A 815 0.95 32.50 4.05
C TYR A 815 -0.37 31.83 4.48
N ASP A 816 -1.35 32.66 4.87
CA ASP A 816 -2.74 32.26 5.07
C ASP A 816 -3.47 32.21 3.71
N THR A 817 -4.29 31.18 3.51
CA THR A 817 -5.09 30.99 2.30
C THR A 817 -6.18 32.04 2.14
N GLU A 818 -6.64 32.64 3.24
CA GLU A 818 -7.66 33.71 3.24
C GLU A 818 -7.14 35.06 2.71
N LEU A 819 -5.82 35.20 2.53
CA LEU A 819 -5.26 36.39 1.90
C LEU A 819 -5.68 36.51 0.42
N PRO A 820 -5.82 37.74 -0.11
CA PRO A 820 -6.05 37.95 -1.53
C PRO A 820 -5.04 37.21 -2.41
N ILE A 821 -5.48 36.77 -3.59
CA ILE A 821 -4.66 35.98 -4.53
C ILE A 821 -3.31 36.66 -4.77
N VAL A 822 -3.32 37.97 -5.07
CA VAL A 822 -2.11 38.74 -5.38
C VAL A 822 -1.15 38.81 -4.19
N ASP A 823 -1.67 38.92 -2.98
CA ASP A 823 -0.84 39.01 -1.77
C ASP A 823 -0.13 37.69 -1.48
N LYS A 824 -0.79 36.56 -1.72
CA LYS A 824 -0.15 35.23 -1.65
C LYS A 824 0.98 35.09 -2.66
N ILE A 825 0.75 35.52 -3.90
CA ILE A 825 1.78 35.53 -4.96
C ILE A 825 2.96 36.42 -4.55
N ARG A 826 2.68 37.62 -4.04
CA ARG A 826 3.70 38.58 -3.59
C ARG A 826 4.53 38.03 -2.43
N ILE A 827 3.91 37.38 -1.46
CA ILE A 827 4.62 36.75 -0.33
C ILE A 827 5.61 35.69 -0.82
N ILE A 828 5.20 34.83 -1.75
CA ILE A 828 6.11 33.83 -2.34
C ILE A 828 7.25 34.55 -3.08
N ALA A 829 6.93 35.54 -3.92
CA ALA A 829 7.91 36.25 -4.72
C ALA A 829 8.97 36.96 -3.86
N GLN A 830 8.55 37.64 -2.80
CA GLN A 830 9.45 38.40 -1.93
C GLN A 830 10.24 37.47 -1.00
N LYS A 831 9.58 36.55 -0.29
CA LYS A 831 10.26 35.72 0.72
C LYS A 831 11.10 34.61 0.10
N ILE A 832 10.59 33.91 -0.91
CA ILE A 832 11.24 32.73 -1.48
C ILE A 832 12.19 33.12 -2.62
N TYR A 833 11.75 34.00 -3.52
CA TYR A 833 12.54 34.34 -4.72
C TYR A 833 13.46 35.55 -4.51
N GLY A 834 13.16 36.42 -3.54
CA GLY A 834 13.86 37.69 -3.36
C GLY A 834 13.51 38.75 -4.42
N ALA A 835 12.31 38.66 -5.01
CA ALA A 835 11.78 39.69 -5.89
C ALA A 835 11.38 40.94 -5.09
N ASP A 836 11.46 42.12 -5.69
CA ASP A 836 11.02 43.36 -5.04
C ASP A 836 9.49 43.42 -4.95
N ASP A 837 8.81 43.06 -6.04
CA ASP A 837 7.35 42.98 -6.14
C ASP A 837 6.91 42.06 -7.29
N VAL A 838 5.61 42.01 -7.55
CA VAL A 838 4.96 41.28 -8.65
C VAL A 838 4.17 42.24 -9.53
N GLU A 839 4.22 42.05 -10.84
CA GLU A 839 3.45 42.83 -11.81
C GLU A 839 2.40 41.93 -12.47
N LEU A 840 1.11 42.28 -12.38
CA LEU A 840 0.05 41.56 -13.08
C LEU A 840 -0.15 42.15 -14.47
N LEU A 841 0.00 41.33 -15.50
CA LEU A 841 -0.39 41.71 -16.85
C LEU A 841 -1.92 41.70 -16.99
N PRO A 842 -2.51 42.41 -17.98
CA PRO A 842 -3.95 42.59 -18.10
C PRO A 842 -4.76 41.27 -18.10
N GLU A 843 -4.21 40.22 -18.71
CA GLU A 843 -4.83 38.90 -18.74
C GLU A 843 -4.91 38.26 -17.35
N ALA A 844 -3.80 38.33 -16.59
CA ALA A 844 -3.74 37.82 -15.23
C ALA A 844 -4.67 38.60 -14.30
N GLN A 845 -4.71 39.93 -14.40
CA GLN A 845 -5.58 40.79 -13.60
C GLN A 845 -7.06 40.39 -13.77
N ARG A 846 -7.51 40.28 -15.03
CA ARG A 846 -8.88 39.86 -15.36
C ARG A 846 -9.24 38.50 -14.78
N LYS A 847 -8.34 37.51 -14.84
CA LYS A 847 -8.58 36.16 -14.31
C LYS A 847 -8.50 36.09 -12.79
N VAL A 848 -7.67 36.90 -12.15
CA VAL A 848 -7.68 37.03 -10.68
C VAL A 848 -9.03 37.53 -10.19
N GLU A 849 -9.60 38.54 -10.84
CA GLU A 849 -10.95 39.04 -10.53
C GLU A 849 -12.02 37.97 -10.76
N LEU A 850 -11.95 37.26 -11.89
CA LEU A 850 -12.85 36.15 -12.22
C LEU A 850 -12.80 35.03 -11.16
N TYR A 851 -11.61 34.54 -10.83
CA TYR A 851 -11.44 33.46 -9.87
C TYR A 851 -11.83 33.87 -8.44
N THR A 852 -11.62 35.14 -8.08
CA THR A 852 -12.13 35.70 -6.82
C THR A 852 -13.66 35.67 -6.80
N LYS A 853 -14.31 36.16 -7.88
CA LYS A 853 -15.78 36.15 -8.02
C LYS A 853 -16.36 34.73 -8.02
N GLN A 854 -15.65 33.76 -8.60
CA GLN A 854 -16.05 32.35 -8.63
C GLN A 854 -15.79 31.62 -7.30
N GLY A 855 -15.24 32.29 -6.27
CA GLY A 855 -15.00 31.71 -4.95
C GLY A 855 -13.71 30.90 -4.84
N PHE A 856 -12.79 31.01 -5.80
CA PHE A 856 -11.50 30.33 -5.79
C PHE A 856 -10.38 31.17 -5.12
N GLY A 857 -10.74 32.31 -4.55
CA GLY A 857 -9.84 33.23 -3.85
C GLY A 857 -9.00 32.57 -2.76
N ASN A 858 -9.54 31.57 -2.06
CA ASN A 858 -8.89 30.94 -0.92
C ASN A 858 -7.99 29.74 -1.30
N LEU A 859 -7.84 29.44 -2.59
CA LEU A 859 -6.96 28.35 -3.02
C LEU A 859 -5.48 28.73 -2.82
N PRO A 860 -4.61 27.75 -2.47
CA PRO A 860 -3.15 27.91 -2.49
C PRO A 860 -2.61 28.33 -3.87
N ILE A 861 -1.39 28.86 -3.87
CA ILE A 861 -0.68 29.31 -5.08
C ILE A 861 0.40 28.29 -5.46
N CYS A 862 0.43 27.92 -6.73
CA CYS A 862 1.43 27.05 -7.35
C CYS A 862 2.18 27.84 -8.44
N MET A 863 3.30 28.47 -8.09
CA MET A 863 4.03 29.33 -9.03
C MET A 863 4.64 28.54 -10.19
N ALA A 864 4.27 28.89 -11.43
CA ALA A 864 4.87 28.34 -12.63
C ALA A 864 5.92 29.30 -13.19
N LYS A 865 7.17 29.14 -12.73
CA LYS A 865 8.38 29.85 -13.20
C LYS A 865 9.48 28.91 -13.70
N THR A 866 10.49 29.47 -14.38
CA THR A 866 11.70 28.70 -14.73
C THR A 866 12.32 28.09 -13.48
N HIS A 867 12.81 26.86 -13.57
CA HIS A 867 13.47 26.16 -12.46
C HIS A 867 14.98 26.45 -12.39
N LEU A 868 15.52 27.25 -13.31
CA LEU A 868 16.96 27.45 -13.49
C LEU A 868 17.51 28.72 -12.81
N SER A 869 16.65 29.50 -12.16
CA SER A 869 16.96 30.75 -11.45
C SER A 869 15.94 30.96 -10.35
N LEU A 870 16.26 31.73 -9.30
CA LEU A 870 15.24 32.25 -8.37
C LEU A 870 14.31 33.26 -9.07
N SER A 871 14.81 33.99 -10.07
CA SER A 871 14.05 34.96 -10.86
C SER A 871 13.21 34.30 -11.97
N HIS A 872 12.60 35.10 -12.84
CA HIS A 872 11.93 34.62 -14.05
C HIS A 872 12.89 34.37 -15.23
N GLU A 873 14.16 34.76 -15.11
CA GLU A 873 15.17 34.68 -16.17
C GLU A 873 16.14 33.52 -15.91
N ALA A 874 16.12 32.49 -16.77
CA ALA A 874 16.86 31.24 -16.56
C ALA A 874 18.39 31.43 -16.46
N GLU A 875 18.94 32.45 -17.12
CA GLU A 875 20.38 32.74 -17.16
C GLU A 875 20.90 33.42 -15.89
N LYS A 876 20.02 34.05 -15.09
CA LYS A 876 20.44 34.75 -13.86
C LYS A 876 20.71 33.74 -12.73
N LYS A 877 22.00 33.44 -12.51
CA LYS A 877 22.48 32.51 -11.46
C LYS A 877 22.71 33.21 -10.12
N GLY A 878 23.05 32.43 -9.08
CA GLY A 878 23.27 32.95 -7.72
C GLY A 878 21.96 33.35 -7.05
N VAL A 879 21.95 34.55 -6.46
CA VAL A 879 20.78 35.19 -5.84
C VAL A 879 20.53 36.52 -6.56
N PRO A 880 19.73 36.53 -7.64
CA PRO A 880 19.39 37.77 -8.35
C PRO A 880 18.68 38.75 -7.43
N THR A 881 18.92 40.05 -7.63
CA THR A 881 18.31 41.15 -6.88
C THR A 881 17.72 42.18 -7.84
N CYS A 882 16.93 43.12 -7.33
CA CYS A 882 16.37 44.25 -8.07
C CYS A 882 15.49 43.81 -9.27
N PHE A 883 14.54 42.89 -9.03
CA PHE A 883 13.65 42.40 -10.09
C PHE A 883 12.18 42.31 -9.63
N VAL A 884 11.28 42.65 -10.54
CA VAL A 884 9.83 42.47 -10.40
C VAL A 884 9.42 41.22 -11.16
N LEU A 885 8.54 40.41 -10.57
CA LEU A 885 8.10 39.16 -11.17
C LEU A 885 6.86 39.38 -12.06
N PRO A 886 6.94 39.19 -13.38
CA PRO A 886 5.79 39.37 -14.27
C PRO A 886 4.84 38.17 -14.17
N ILE A 887 3.57 38.41 -13.87
CA ILE A 887 2.50 37.43 -13.87
C ILE A 887 1.70 37.60 -15.16
N ARG A 888 1.96 36.72 -16.13
CA ARG A 888 1.43 36.85 -17.50
C ARG A 888 0.01 36.35 -17.64
N ASP A 889 -0.28 35.27 -16.93
CA ASP A 889 -1.58 34.59 -16.90
C ASP A 889 -1.71 33.89 -15.53
N ILE A 890 -2.92 33.49 -15.18
CA ILE A 890 -3.19 32.65 -14.02
C ILE A 890 -4.25 31.62 -14.40
N ARG A 891 -4.06 30.37 -13.99
CA ARG A 891 -5.00 29.30 -14.25
C ARG A 891 -5.42 28.63 -12.95
N ALA A 892 -6.55 27.93 -12.99
CA ALA A 892 -7.10 27.23 -11.84
C ALA A 892 -7.10 25.72 -12.08
N SER A 893 -6.56 24.96 -11.13
CA SER A 893 -6.75 23.51 -11.02
C SER A 893 -7.61 23.26 -9.78
N VAL A 894 -8.92 23.46 -9.94
CA VAL A 894 -9.88 23.51 -8.83
C VAL A 894 -10.07 22.15 -8.17
N GLY A 895 -10.03 21.05 -8.92
CA GLY A 895 -10.10 19.71 -8.37
C GLY A 895 -8.83 19.34 -7.59
N ALA A 896 -7.66 19.73 -8.12
CA ALA A 896 -6.41 19.57 -7.38
C ALA A 896 -6.32 20.52 -6.17
N GLY A 897 -6.96 21.69 -6.25
CA GLY A 897 -7.05 22.69 -5.19
C GLY A 897 -5.93 23.71 -5.22
N PHE A 898 -5.61 24.33 -6.35
CA PHE A 898 -4.69 25.48 -6.37
C PHE A 898 -4.90 26.37 -7.59
N LEU A 899 -4.46 27.62 -7.48
CA LEU A 899 -4.25 28.51 -8.62
C LEU A 899 -2.77 28.48 -9.00
N TYR A 900 -2.47 28.51 -10.29
CA TYR A 900 -1.09 28.49 -10.78
C TYR A 900 -0.80 29.70 -11.69
N PRO A 901 -0.16 30.74 -11.14
CA PRO A 901 0.29 31.90 -11.91
C PRO A 901 1.43 31.52 -12.86
N LEU A 902 1.33 31.97 -14.11
CA LEU A 902 2.31 31.74 -15.17
C LEU A 902 3.24 32.94 -15.28
N VAL A 903 4.50 32.73 -14.90
CA VAL A 903 5.54 33.77 -14.95
C VAL A 903 6.24 33.82 -16.31
N GLY A 904 6.40 32.66 -16.94
CA GLY A 904 7.06 32.51 -18.24
C GLY A 904 6.25 31.66 -19.22
N THR A 905 6.73 31.54 -20.46
CA THR A 905 6.19 30.57 -21.43
C THR A 905 6.73 29.18 -21.11
N MET A 906 5.83 28.20 -20.97
CA MET A 906 6.21 26.82 -20.70
C MET A 906 5.49 25.88 -21.64
N PRO A 907 6.21 25.13 -22.49
CA PRO A 907 5.59 24.07 -23.25
C PRO A 907 5.16 22.96 -22.28
N THR A 908 3.88 22.66 -22.31
CA THR A 908 3.24 21.57 -21.55
C THR A 908 3.35 20.22 -22.24
N ILE A 909 3.68 20.20 -23.54
CA ILE A 909 4.14 19.01 -24.27
C ILE A 909 5.53 19.26 -24.89
N PRO A 910 6.56 18.49 -24.48
CA PRO A 910 7.90 18.60 -25.04
C PRO A 910 7.95 18.14 -26.50
N GLY A 911 9.02 18.49 -27.21
CA GLY A 911 9.30 17.97 -28.55
C GLY A 911 10.51 17.04 -28.53
N LEU A 912 10.56 16.10 -29.47
CA LEU A 912 11.75 15.29 -29.72
C LEU A 912 12.91 16.16 -30.25
N SER A 913 14.15 15.76 -29.93
CA SER A 913 15.38 16.37 -30.44
C SER A 913 15.66 15.93 -31.89
N THR A 914 16.68 16.50 -32.54
CA THR A 914 17.11 16.08 -33.89
C THR A 914 17.57 14.62 -33.94
N ARG A 915 18.20 14.15 -32.85
CA ARG A 915 18.58 12.75 -32.65
C ARG A 915 17.96 12.26 -31.33
N PRO A 916 16.73 11.75 -31.36
CA PRO A 916 16.08 11.17 -30.19
C PRO A 916 16.77 9.87 -29.73
N CYS A 917 16.65 9.56 -28.43
CA CYS A 917 17.26 8.35 -27.87
C CYS A 917 16.71 7.04 -28.43
N PHE A 918 15.48 7.02 -28.94
CA PHE A 918 14.91 5.80 -29.53
C PHE A 918 15.72 5.23 -30.71
N TYR A 919 16.62 6.00 -31.33
CA TYR A 919 17.54 5.48 -32.34
C TYR A 919 18.46 4.39 -31.81
N ASP A 920 18.75 4.43 -30.51
CA ASP A 920 19.65 3.50 -29.85
C ASP A 920 18.87 2.48 -29.00
N ILE A 921 17.54 2.59 -28.93
CA ILE A 921 16.67 1.69 -28.15
C ILE A 921 16.25 0.49 -28.99
N ASP A 922 16.43 -0.71 -28.45
CA ASP A 922 15.97 -1.96 -29.07
C ASP A 922 15.59 -3.01 -28.01
N LEU A 923 15.16 -4.19 -28.43
CA LEU A 923 14.90 -5.35 -27.58
C LEU A 923 15.63 -6.57 -28.15
N ASP A 924 16.47 -7.21 -27.35
CA ASP A 924 17.07 -8.49 -27.74
C ASP A 924 15.98 -9.57 -27.79
N PRO A 925 15.70 -10.18 -28.96
CA PRO A 925 14.60 -11.13 -29.11
C PRO A 925 14.89 -12.49 -28.45
N VAL A 926 16.15 -12.78 -28.09
CA VAL A 926 16.55 -14.04 -27.45
C VAL A 926 16.50 -13.91 -25.93
N THR A 927 17.09 -12.85 -25.40
CA THR A 927 17.18 -12.64 -23.94
C THR A 927 15.98 -11.88 -23.38
N GLY A 928 15.30 -11.08 -24.21
CA GLY A 928 14.26 -10.16 -23.79
C GLY A 928 14.79 -8.89 -23.10
N GLU A 929 16.11 -8.64 -23.15
CA GLU A 929 16.72 -7.46 -22.54
C GLU A 929 16.52 -6.20 -23.41
N VAL A 930 16.21 -5.06 -22.76
CA VAL A 930 16.05 -3.77 -23.44
C VAL A 930 17.42 -3.15 -23.72
N ILE A 931 17.73 -2.74 -24.93
CA ILE A 931 19.01 -2.13 -25.30
C ILE A 931 18.83 -0.61 -25.37
N GLY A 932 19.85 0.16 -24.95
CA GLY A 932 19.97 1.60 -25.17
C GLY A 932 18.95 2.54 -24.51
N LEU A 933 18.16 2.05 -23.54
CA LEU A 933 17.20 2.87 -22.79
C LEU A 933 17.89 3.92 -21.88
N PHE A 934 19.16 3.71 -21.51
CA PHE A 934 19.92 4.51 -20.53
C PHE A 934 21.34 4.86 -20.99
#